data_AF-J7CVT0-F1
#
_entry.id   AF-J7CVT0-F1
#
_cell.length_a   1.000
_cell.length_b   1.000
_cell.length_c   1.000
_cell.angle_alpha   90.00
_cell.angle_beta   90.00
_cell.angle_gamma   90.00
#
_symmetry.space_group_name_H-M   'P 1'
#
loop_
_entity.id
_entity.type
_entity.pdbx_description
1 polymer ?
#
loop_
_entity_poly.entity_id
_entity_poly.type
_entity_poly.pdbx_seq_one_letter_code
_entity_poly.pdbx_strand_id
1 'polypeptide(L)'
;MKRRNNKKEREDNDVRKRIVAAVFLLVNATLLPNSLVFADTVLSNVQTTETSALSEDESAPSQSSLSGENSYQNLEDSSSAVENFTPPKISGNPSLQGANGRFEQMKPDKIHLSASKQTKESFIQQQSAHSYIDAQGVYEIVSTDVQLPDGQWVDKGTIQLVIPTEPTEQVTNYLAYYVAKKIKTYSLPLEKSADFLMFDDSLTLDKEHFLSSVRAYYSEVAAGPIIQTHISMTETYTTLNETDIYPTFYRQEEHQKISGPALITDKVALSDQTTWVHIQTANYEGWVAANSVTVHEPKTVPVEASQGQLSESAVASLSLDQAWLEQSEETISHSESYHVQRAVQISDQVFYVLTAKDSSIVFVPQKEFQPEDPVSAETDSSNEQIGTAESTASDSKETTDSSFQPENKVPQTDESTLRTARPSITYSTHVKNRGWLPNASSGQLSGTTGQSLQVEAFRIHLSSSLSGAIEYTSYVQGSGWQNWVSNGAISGTTGQVKQIEGINIRLTGQLAATYNVYYRVHVRNFGWLPWTMNGNPSGTLGYGHQIEAIEIQLLDKNSSGPATNGISYIEKEPSVLANTHVTNRGWLGQTDAANQAGTTGQRLSLQAMQLRLSENTIGGGITYQSHIANKGWETNWAQNGTISGTTGQNLPIEAIRINLTGTISTRYDVYYRVHAQEFGWMNWAKNGESAGTQGYAYRAEAIQIVLVRKGGAAPGATTRAFRIAPPRITLQGHVSNIGWVSQTSLNNSISYANQGRQFEAIRANLGTSRYTGDIQYDSHIADSGWTRTVSNGAISGTTGQNRSLQAFSFQLTGELAENYDIYYRAFVRSRGWLGWASNGQKAGSVRMNLPVEGIQLTIVENDRRPSGYQPNQLTILGQVNDQTPQGRFINSVSQSANRIAPAHGLYTSVMLAQAILETGYGTSYLAQHANNFFGMKFKDGEDEGKYGYIWHISNEVINGVVVPVNSKFRVYQSTDQSFLDNALKLRYGVSWDPNRYAGTWKVNARSYRDATHALTGTYATDPDYGQKLNNLIEYWKLDQFD
;
A
#
# COMPACT_ATOMS: atom_id res chain seq x y z
N MET A 1 30.42 -47.13 21.94
CA MET A 1 30.20 -46.81 23.39
C MET A 1 31.23 -45.77 23.84
N LYS A 2 30.99 -45.12 25.00
CA LYS A 2 31.96 -44.69 26.05
C LYS A 2 33.43 -44.38 25.66
N ARG A 3 34.09 -43.33 26.18
CA ARG A 3 33.71 -42.11 26.93
C ARG A 3 35.01 -41.32 27.17
N ARG A 4 34.93 -39.99 27.34
CA ARG A 4 35.93 -39.14 28.04
C ARG A 4 37.42 -39.33 27.66
N ASN A 5 37.95 -38.41 26.85
CA ASN A 5 38.93 -37.43 27.34
C ASN A 5 39.31 -36.46 26.22
N ASN A 6 38.76 -35.23 26.25
CA ASN A 6 39.42 -34.11 25.59
C ASN A 6 39.02 -32.75 26.20
N LYS A 7 39.63 -32.43 27.34
CA LYS A 7 39.54 -31.10 28.01
C LYS A 7 40.94 -30.51 28.22
N LYS A 8 41.82 -30.64 27.22
CA LYS A 8 43.19 -30.08 27.26
C LYS A 8 43.75 -29.58 25.92
N GLU A 9 42.99 -29.62 24.82
CA GLU A 9 43.40 -29.12 23.49
C GLU A 9 42.71 -27.80 23.07
N ARG A 10 41.85 -27.20 23.91
CA ARG A 10 41.06 -26.00 23.54
C ARG A 10 41.64 -24.65 23.98
N GLU A 11 42.62 -24.63 24.90
CA GLU A 11 43.16 -23.36 25.44
C GLU A 11 44.39 -22.87 24.67
N ASP A 12 45.25 -23.77 24.20
CA ASP A 12 46.52 -23.43 23.52
C ASP A 12 46.34 -22.90 22.07
N ASN A 13 45.14 -23.07 21.50
CA ASN A 13 44.81 -22.66 20.13
C ASN A 13 44.24 -21.22 20.04
N ASP A 14 43.88 -20.60 21.17
CA ASP A 14 43.35 -19.23 21.18
C ASP A 14 44.45 -18.18 21.34
N VAL A 15 45.48 -18.48 22.14
CA VAL A 15 46.67 -17.61 22.32
C VAL A 15 47.38 -17.38 20.98
N ARG A 16 47.57 -18.44 20.17
CA ARG A 16 48.21 -18.33 18.85
C ARG A 16 47.39 -17.47 17.87
N LYS A 17 46.06 -17.52 17.92
CA LYS A 17 45.19 -16.69 17.06
C LYS A 17 45.26 -15.21 17.42
N ARG A 18 45.29 -14.88 18.72
CA ARG A 18 45.42 -13.49 19.21
C ARG A 18 46.76 -12.86 18.79
N ILE A 19 47.86 -13.64 18.81
CA ILE A 19 49.18 -13.15 18.37
C ILE A 19 49.24 -12.91 16.85
N VAL A 20 48.69 -13.82 16.02
CA VAL A 20 48.69 -13.64 14.56
C VAL A 20 47.80 -12.44 14.13
N ALA A 21 46.68 -12.22 14.82
CA ALA A 21 45.83 -11.05 14.58
C ALA A 21 46.54 -9.73 14.88
N ALA A 22 47.35 -9.67 15.95
CA ALA A 22 48.11 -8.47 16.31
C ALA A 22 49.21 -8.11 15.30
N VAL A 23 49.88 -9.11 14.71
CA VAL A 23 50.97 -8.87 13.74
C VAL A 23 50.44 -8.35 12.39
N PHE A 24 49.27 -8.80 11.94
CA PHE A 24 48.68 -8.32 10.68
C PHE A 24 48.15 -6.88 10.73
N LEU A 25 47.93 -6.33 11.94
CA LEU A 25 47.45 -4.95 12.14
C LEU A 25 48.57 -3.89 12.20
N LEU A 26 49.85 -4.28 12.09
CA LEU A 26 50.99 -3.42 12.46
C LEU A 26 51.96 -3.06 11.31
N VAL A 27 51.60 -3.35 10.05
CA VAL A 27 52.53 -3.20 8.90
C VAL A 27 52.16 -2.08 7.90
N ASN A 28 50.88 -1.70 7.78
CA ASN A 28 50.42 -0.71 6.79
C ASN A 28 49.98 0.62 7.42
N ALA A 29 50.92 1.34 8.05
CA ALA A 29 50.67 2.65 8.66
C ALA A 29 51.85 3.63 8.48
N THR A 30 52.15 4.04 7.25
CA THR A 30 53.06 5.17 6.97
C THR A 30 52.48 6.13 5.94
N LEU A 31 51.87 7.22 6.44
CA LEU A 31 51.76 8.59 5.91
C LEU A 31 50.41 9.22 6.38
N LEU A 32 50.53 10.40 7.00
CA LEU A 32 49.46 11.19 7.64
C LEU A 32 49.00 12.33 6.69
N PRO A 33 47.94 13.14 6.98
CA PRO A 33 47.19 13.27 8.24
C PRO A 33 45.64 13.41 8.13
N ASN A 34 45.01 13.60 9.31
CA ASN A 34 43.72 14.31 9.55
C ASN A 34 42.36 13.61 9.35
N SER A 35 42.06 12.65 10.23
CA SER A 35 40.88 12.65 11.14
C SER A 35 41.08 11.49 12.16
N LEU A 36 40.51 11.40 13.38
CA LEU A 36 39.28 11.89 14.00
C LEU A 36 39.46 12.12 15.54
N VAL A 37 38.67 13.06 16.10
CA VAL A 37 37.80 12.95 17.32
C VAL A 37 38.37 12.74 18.74
N PHE A 38 37.69 13.46 19.66
CA PHE A 38 37.60 13.36 21.13
C PHE A 38 37.93 12.02 21.82
N ALA A 39 38.72 12.11 22.88
CA ALA A 39 38.40 11.56 24.21
C ALA A 39 39.14 12.36 25.32
N ASP A 40 38.81 12.09 26.58
CA ASP A 40 39.35 12.61 27.86
C ASP A 40 38.73 13.91 28.44
N THR A 41 38.56 14.04 29.77
CA THR A 41 39.26 13.33 30.87
C THR A 41 38.34 12.88 32.00
N VAL A 42 38.66 11.74 32.65
CA VAL A 42 38.23 11.38 34.02
C VAL A 42 39.42 10.85 34.83
N LEU A 43 39.71 11.47 35.97
CA LEU A 43 40.62 11.06 37.06
C LEU A 43 40.21 11.93 38.28
N SER A 44 40.25 11.52 39.56
CA SER A 44 40.63 10.28 40.27
C SER A 44 39.81 10.27 41.60
N ASN A 45 39.69 9.25 42.45
CA ASN A 45 40.65 8.28 43.00
C ASN A 45 39.92 7.04 43.55
N VAL A 46 40.67 5.98 43.88
CA VAL A 46 40.18 4.80 44.64
C VAL A 46 41.21 4.43 45.72
N GLN A 47 40.81 4.38 46.99
CA GLN A 47 41.23 3.40 48.01
C GLN A 47 40.81 3.83 49.44
N THR A 48 40.07 2.96 50.12
CA THR A 48 40.39 2.50 51.50
C THR A 48 39.58 1.23 51.80
N THR A 49 40.12 0.38 52.67
CA THR A 49 39.54 -0.90 53.08
C THR A 49 39.21 -0.89 54.58
N GLU A 50 38.47 -1.94 54.99
CA GLU A 50 38.51 -2.57 56.32
C GLU A 50 37.64 -2.07 57.51
N THR A 51 37.15 -3.09 58.22
CA THR A 51 36.77 -3.20 59.64
C THR A 51 35.50 -2.54 60.20
N SER A 52 34.60 -3.45 60.65
CA SER A 52 33.92 -3.43 61.96
C SER A 52 32.77 -2.44 62.21
N ALA A 53 31.81 -2.72 63.10
CA ALA A 53 31.28 -3.98 63.67
C ALA A 53 30.00 -3.66 64.49
N LEU A 54 29.25 -4.69 64.89
CA LEU A 54 28.08 -4.66 65.79
C LEU A 54 26.83 -3.94 65.18
N SER A 55 25.60 -4.46 65.18
CA SER A 55 24.85 -5.43 66.01
C SER A 55 24.21 -4.85 67.28
N GLU A 56 22.93 -4.56 67.19
CA GLU A 56 21.90 -4.67 68.22
C GLU A 56 20.54 -4.66 67.49
N ASP A 57 19.44 -5.29 67.88
CA ASP A 57 19.07 -6.62 68.44
C ASP A 57 17.52 -6.51 68.63
N GLU A 58 16.86 -7.54 69.17
CA GLU A 58 15.41 -7.64 69.42
C GLU A 58 14.50 -7.74 68.16
N SER A 59 13.46 -8.59 68.15
CA SER A 59 13.21 -9.76 69.00
C SER A 59 12.31 -10.79 68.32
N ALA A 60 12.49 -12.05 68.72
CA ALA A 60 11.61 -13.20 68.48
C ALA A 60 11.44 -13.90 69.88
N PRO A 61 10.76 -15.06 70.06
CA PRO A 61 10.17 -15.98 69.07
C PRO A 61 8.82 -16.62 69.53
N SER A 62 8.58 -17.85 69.07
CA SER A 62 7.71 -18.92 69.64
C SER A 62 6.31 -19.10 69.01
N GLN A 63 5.81 -20.33 68.77
CA GLN A 63 6.48 -21.66 68.82
C GLN A 63 5.72 -22.73 68.01
N SER A 64 6.44 -23.81 67.63
CA SER A 64 5.94 -25.19 67.31
C SER A 64 5.01 -25.37 66.08
N SER A 65 4.94 -26.53 65.40
CA SER A 65 5.71 -27.80 65.48
C SER A 65 5.72 -28.55 64.14
N LEU A 66 6.50 -29.64 64.06
CA LEU A 66 6.74 -30.47 62.87
C LEU A 66 5.60 -31.43 62.47
N SER A 67 5.72 -31.94 61.23
CA SER A 67 5.24 -33.23 60.70
C SER A 67 3.78 -33.38 60.23
N GLY A 68 3.61 -34.14 59.13
CA GLY A 68 2.33 -34.48 58.49
C GLY A 68 2.50 -34.62 56.98
N GLU A 69 2.35 -35.83 56.42
CA GLU A 69 2.47 -36.08 54.98
C GLU A 69 1.11 -36.04 54.26
N ASN A 70 1.11 -35.58 53.00
CA ASN A 70 0.23 -35.97 51.89
C ASN A 70 -1.29 -36.10 52.14
N SER A 71 -2.04 -35.03 51.82
CA SER A 71 -3.34 -35.16 51.16
C SER A 71 -3.68 -33.93 50.31
N TYR A 72 -4.26 -34.14 49.13
CA TYR A 72 -4.72 -33.08 48.23
C TYR A 72 -5.83 -32.22 48.86
N GLN A 73 -5.69 -30.88 48.85
CA GLN A 73 -6.71 -29.97 48.29
C GLN A 73 -6.24 -28.51 48.17
N ASN A 74 -7.02 -27.74 47.40
CA ASN A 74 -7.10 -26.27 47.34
C ASN A 74 -5.83 -25.48 47.00
N LEU A 75 -5.59 -25.33 45.68
CA LEU A 75 -5.11 -24.07 45.10
C LEU A 75 -6.33 -23.22 44.69
N GLU A 76 -7.09 -22.73 45.68
CA GLU A 76 -8.16 -21.75 45.49
C GLU A 76 -7.69 -20.38 46.00
N ASP A 77 -6.81 -19.72 45.25
CA ASP A 77 -6.52 -18.27 45.44
C ASP A 77 -5.98 -17.63 44.14
N SER A 78 -6.76 -17.78 43.05
CA SER A 78 -6.41 -17.27 41.71
C SER A 78 -7.58 -16.57 40.99
N SER A 79 -8.62 -16.12 41.72
CA SER A 79 -9.78 -15.44 41.15
C SER A 79 -9.54 -13.95 40.85
N SER A 80 -8.57 -13.33 41.53
CA SER A 80 -8.32 -11.88 41.55
C SER A 80 -8.10 -11.24 40.17
N ALA A 81 -7.59 -11.98 39.18
CA ALA A 81 -7.38 -11.49 37.81
C ALA A 81 -8.67 -11.35 36.98
N VAL A 82 -9.79 -11.94 37.40
CA VAL A 82 -11.04 -12.01 36.60
C VAL A 82 -12.09 -11.01 37.07
N GLU A 83 -12.23 -10.79 38.38
CA GLU A 83 -13.42 -10.16 39.00
C GLU A 83 -13.75 -8.72 38.55
N ASN A 84 -12.82 -8.00 37.91
CA ASN A 84 -13.08 -6.66 37.34
C ASN A 84 -12.51 -6.48 35.91
N PHE A 85 -12.24 -7.57 35.19
CA PHE A 85 -11.60 -7.50 33.87
C PHE A 85 -12.60 -7.25 32.73
N THR A 86 -12.48 -6.11 32.05
CA THR A 86 -13.21 -5.82 30.80
C THR A 86 -12.44 -6.36 29.58
N PRO A 87 -13.05 -7.24 28.76
CA PRO A 87 -12.40 -7.76 27.55
C PRO A 87 -11.94 -6.66 26.56
N PRO A 88 -10.71 -6.75 26.02
CA PRO A 88 -10.18 -5.77 25.08
C PRO A 88 -10.87 -5.82 23.69
N LYS A 89 -11.04 -4.66 23.04
CA LYS A 89 -11.66 -4.50 21.72
C LYS A 89 -10.63 -4.41 20.59
N ILE A 90 -10.78 -5.23 19.55
CA ILE A 90 -9.85 -5.28 18.42
C ILE A 90 -10.16 -4.20 17.36
N SER A 91 -9.24 -3.25 17.17
CA SER A 91 -9.28 -2.19 16.14
C SER A 91 -8.30 -2.49 14.97
N GLY A 92 -8.36 -1.73 13.87
CA GLY A 92 -7.52 -1.92 12.66
C GLY A 92 -7.97 -3.07 11.75
N ASN A 93 -7.24 -3.40 10.68
CA ASN A 93 -7.72 -4.32 9.63
C ASN A 93 -7.05 -5.72 9.71
N PRO A 94 -7.74 -6.76 10.26
CA PRO A 94 -7.27 -8.15 10.23
C PRO A 94 -7.39 -8.78 8.83
N SER A 95 -6.48 -8.46 7.91
CA SER A 95 -6.35 -9.24 6.68
C SER A 95 -5.51 -10.51 6.92
N LEU A 96 -6.14 -11.67 6.76
CA LEU A 96 -5.45 -12.95 6.56
C LEU A 96 -4.83 -12.95 5.15
N GLN A 97 -3.72 -12.21 4.96
CA GLN A 97 -3.04 -12.16 3.67
C GLN A 97 -2.47 -13.53 3.31
N GLY A 98 -3.14 -14.20 2.36
CA GLY A 98 -2.74 -15.47 1.76
C GLY A 98 -3.25 -15.61 0.33
N ALA A 99 -3.31 -14.50 -0.41
CA ALA A 99 -3.88 -14.40 -1.76
C ALA A 99 -3.09 -15.15 -2.87
N ASN A 100 -2.27 -16.13 -2.51
CA ASN A 100 -1.47 -16.95 -3.44
C ASN A 100 -1.29 -18.40 -2.92
N GLY A 101 -2.40 -19.16 -2.94
CA GLY A 101 -2.37 -20.62 -3.08
C GLY A 101 -2.28 -21.47 -1.79
N ARG A 102 -3.25 -22.38 -1.66
CA ARG A 102 -3.30 -23.55 -0.76
C ARG A 102 -3.24 -23.25 0.75
N PHE A 103 -4.38 -22.87 1.30
CA PHE A 103 -4.67 -22.95 2.74
C PHE A 103 -4.94 -24.41 3.18
N GLU A 104 -3.92 -25.26 3.17
CA GLU A 104 -3.96 -26.48 3.98
C GLU A 104 -3.41 -26.16 5.38
N GLN A 105 -4.21 -26.49 6.41
CA GLN A 105 -3.98 -26.22 7.84
C GLN A 105 -4.20 -24.75 8.30
N MET A 106 -5.35 -24.52 8.95
CA MET A 106 -5.80 -23.22 9.51
C MET A 106 -5.55 -23.10 11.02
N LYS A 107 -4.67 -23.95 11.56
CA LYS A 107 -4.23 -23.95 12.96
C LYS A 107 -2.82 -23.35 13.02
N PRO A 108 -2.55 -22.37 13.90
CA PRO A 108 -1.20 -21.89 14.06
C PRO A 108 -0.35 -22.92 14.81
N ASP A 109 0.86 -23.16 14.31
CA ASP A 109 1.89 -23.98 14.96
C ASP A 109 2.52 -23.25 16.15
N LYS A 110 2.57 -21.91 16.10
CA LYS A 110 3.25 -21.05 17.07
C LYS A 110 2.47 -19.77 17.35
N ILE A 111 2.60 -19.24 18.56
CA ILE A 111 2.20 -17.89 18.95
C ILE A 111 3.45 -17.24 19.56
N HIS A 112 3.97 -16.20 18.91
CA HIS A 112 5.23 -15.56 19.30
C HIS A 112 4.96 -14.17 19.91
N LEU A 113 5.37 -13.99 21.15
CA LEU A 113 5.30 -12.74 21.90
C LEU A 113 6.63 -12.00 21.74
N SER A 114 6.62 -10.76 21.25
CA SER A 114 7.83 -9.95 21.09
C SER A 114 7.67 -8.50 21.52
N ALA A 115 8.78 -7.84 21.79
CA ALA A 115 8.81 -6.41 22.05
C ALA A 115 9.94 -5.74 21.30
N SER A 116 9.60 -4.71 20.51
CA SER A 116 10.64 -3.93 19.85
C SER A 116 10.11 -2.54 19.47
N LYS A 117 10.87 -1.52 19.87
CA LYS A 117 10.61 -0.12 19.56
C LYS A 117 10.70 0.14 18.04
N GLN A 118 11.62 -0.55 17.36
CA GLN A 118 11.72 -0.54 15.90
C GLN A 118 10.50 -1.20 15.24
N THR A 119 9.99 -2.30 15.80
CA THR A 119 8.79 -3.01 15.31
C THR A 119 7.53 -2.18 15.54
N LYS A 120 7.53 -1.24 16.49
CA LYS A 120 6.45 -0.24 16.61
C LYS A 120 6.58 0.88 15.56
N GLU A 121 7.81 1.34 15.29
CA GLU A 121 8.08 2.47 14.40
C GLU A 121 8.01 2.14 12.90
N SER A 122 8.32 0.90 12.47
CA SER A 122 8.18 0.49 11.07
C SER A 122 6.76 0.07 10.69
N PHE A 123 6.01 -0.58 11.59
CA PHE A 123 4.68 -1.12 11.29
C PHE A 123 3.58 -0.03 11.23
N ILE A 124 3.73 1.07 11.98
CA ILE A 124 2.83 2.24 11.90
C ILE A 124 2.82 2.88 10.49
N GLN A 125 3.84 2.64 9.65
CA GLN A 125 3.91 3.14 8.28
C GLN A 125 3.20 2.25 7.23
N GLN A 126 2.70 1.07 7.60
CA GLN A 126 2.02 0.13 6.69
C GLN A 126 0.62 -0.24 7.22
N GLN A 127 -0.39 0.56 6.86
CA GLN A 127 -1.70 0.52 7.53
C GLN A 127 -2.65 -0.62 7.11
N SER A 128 -2.27 -1.52 6.19
CA SER A 128 -3.21 -2.39 5.46
C SER A 128 -3.39 -3.83 5.99
N ALA A 129 -2.67 -4.26 7.02
CA ALA A 129 -2.70 -5.69 7.44
C ALA A 129 -2.50 -5.96 8.95
N HIS A 130 -2.89 -5.02 9.83
CA HIS A 130 -2.55 -5.10 11.26
C HIS A 130 -3.77 -4.90 12.18
N SER A 131 -3.83 -5.70 13.25
CA SER A 131 -4.87 -5.62 14.28
C SER A 131 -4.30 -5.10 15.59
N TYR A 132 -5.08 -4.27 16.27
CA TYR A 132 -4.74 -3.57 17.49
C TYR A 132 -5.66 -4.14 18.56
N ILE A 133 -5.12 -4.88 19.54
CA ILE A 133 -5.95 -5.50 20.59
C ILE A 133 -6.36 -4.46 21.63
N ASP A 134 -5.55 -3.42 21.85
CA ASP A 134 -5.95 -2.20 22.54
C ASP A 134 -5.02 -1.01 22.20
N ALA A 135 -5.51 0.22 22.39
CA ALA A 135 -4.78 1.47 22.20
C ALA A 135 -3.50 1.59 23.07
N GLN A 136 -3.42 0.88 24.20
CA GLN A 136 -2.30 0.93 25.15
C GLN A 136 -1.10 0.08 24.68
N GLY A 137 -1.24 -0.70 23.61
CA GLY A 137 -0.09 -1.14 22.80
C GLY A 137 0.12 -2.65 22.62
N VAL A 138 -0.95 -3.46 22.62
CA VAL A 138 -0.89 -4.85 22.14
C VAL A 138 -1.32 -4.89 20.66
N TYR A 139 -0.45 -5.40 19.79
CA TYR A 139 -0.69 -5.50 18.35
C TYR A 139 -0.61 -6.96 17.89
N GLU A 140 -1.61 -7.45 17.15
CA GLU A 140 -1.54 -8.72 16.44
C GLU A 140 -1.12 -8.50 14.99
N ILE A 141 -0.08 -9.24 14.58
CA ILE A 141 0.33 -9.36 13.19
C ILE A 141 0.10 -10.82 12.77
N VAL A 142 -0.82 -10.99 11.84
CA VAL A 142 -1.07 -12.26 11.14
C VAL A 142 -0.21 -12.25 9.89
N SER A 143 0.71 -13.22 9.71
CA SER A 143 1.63 -13.14 8.57
C SER A 143 2.28 -14.45 8.16
N THR A 144 2.59 -14.54 6.86
CA THR A 144 3.60 -15.43 6.27
C THR A 144 4.88 -14.70 5.88
N ASP A 145 4.96 -13.39 6.14
CA ASP A 145 5.87 -12.43 5.50
C ASP A 145 6.43 -11.36 6.48
N VAL A 146 6.42 -11.62 7.79
CA VAL A 146 7.13 -10.79 8.77
C VAL A 146 8.58 -11.25 8.90
N GLN A 147 9.52 -10.31 8.73
CA GLN A 147 10.91 -10.49 9.13
C GLN A 147 11.11 -9.98 10.56
N LEU A 148 11.62 -10.83 11.44
CA LEU A 148 11.98 -10.52 12.83
C LEU A 148 13.18 -9.54 12.88
N PRO A 149 13.38 -8.83 14.01
CA PRO A 149 14.48 -7.86 14.16
C PRO A 149 15.90 -8.42 13.98
N ASP A 150 16.09 -9.74 14.11
CA ASP A 150 17.36 -10.43 13.87
C ASP A 150 17.59 -10.83 12.40
N GLY A 151 16.57 -10.65 11.54
CA GLY A 151 16.59 -10.99 10.13
C GLY A 151 15.98 -12.35 9.77
N GLN A 152 15.48 -13.14 10.72
CA GLN A 152 14.76 -14.38 10.42
C GLN A 152 13.34 -14.09 9.93
N TRP A 153 12.80 -14.94 9.04
CA TRP A 153 11.39 -14.86 8.64
C TRP A 153 10.53 -15.70 9.58
N VAL A 154 9.35 -15.20 9.90
CA VAL A 154 8.36 -15.91 10.72
C VAL A 154 7.80 -17.10 9.94
N ASP A 155 7.80 -18.30 10.53
CA ASP A 155 7.28 -19.51 9.90
C ASP A 155 5.80 -19.35 9.52
N LYS A 156 5.40 -19.88 8.35
CA LYS A 156 3.98 -20.02 7.98
C LYS A 156 3.25 -20.74 9.11
N GLY A 157 2.10 -20.19 9.53
CA GLY A 157 1.36 -20.72 10.67
C GLY A 157 1.75 -20.13 12.03
N THR A 158 2.53 -19.05 12.09
CA THR A 158 2.80 -18.33 13.35
C THR A 158 1.90 -17.10 13.50
N ILE A 159 1.38 -16.86 14.70
CA ILE A 159 0.76 -15.58 15.09
C ILE A 159 1.79 -14.77 15.87
N GLN A 160 2.07 -13.53 15.45
CA GLN A 160 2.97 -12.63 16.17
C GLN A 160 2.17 -11.61 16.98
N LEU A 161 2.42 -11.51 18.28
CA LEU A 161 1.87 -10.47 19.16
C LEU A 161 3.00 -9.55 19.62
N VAL A 162 2.91 -8.27 19.27
CA VAL A 162 3.90 -7.25 19.65
C VAL A 162 3.35 -6.45 20.82
N ILE A 163 4.16 -6.30 21.87
CA ILE A 163 3.83 -5.58 23.11
C ILE A 163 4.95 -4.62 23.51
N PRO A 164 4.74 -3.71 24.49
CA PRO A 164 5.82 -2.90 25.06
C PRO A 164 6.87 -3.80 25.72
N THR A 165 8.15 -3.40 25.67
CA THR A 165 9.28 -4.14 26.28
C THR A 165 9.10 -4.34 27.78
N GLU A 166 8.53 -3.34 28.44
CA GLU A 166 8.05 -3.34 29.81
C GLU A 166 6.51 -3.23 29.78
N PRO A 167 5.76 -4.35 29.69
CA PRO A 167 4.31 -4.33 29.65
C PRO A 167 3.74 -4.02 31.04
N THR A 168 2.66 -3.23 31.10
CA THR A 168 1.91 -3.04 32.35
C THR A 168 1.12 -4.30 32.72
N GLU A 169 0.66 -4.38 33.98
CA GLU A 169 -0.25 -5.44 34.43
C GLU A 169 -1.53 -5.51 33.57
N GLN A 170 -2.11 -4.36 33.22
CA GLN A 170 -3.26 -4.26 32.32
C GLN A 170 -2.97 -4.82 30.92
N VAL A 171 -1.82 -4.45 30.32
CA VAL A 171 -1.35 -4.99 29.03
C VAL A 171 -1.10 -6.50 29.12
N THR A 172 -0.58 -6.98 30.25
CA THR A 172 -0.30 -8.39 30.52
C THR A 172 -1.59 -9.20 30.60
N ASN A 173 -2.62 -8.69 31.30
CA ASN A 173 -3.92 -9.34 31.40
C ASN A 173 -4.69 -9.32 30.06
N TYR A 174 -4.64 -8.22 29.29
CA TYR A 174 -5.18 -8.19 27.93
C TYR A 174 -4.51 -9.22 27.01
N LEU A 175 -3.18 -9.35 27.09
CA LEU A 175 -2.43 -10.35 26.33
C LEU A 175 -2.78 -11.79 26.75
N ALA A 176 -2.93 -12.03 28.06
CA ALA A 176 -3.25 -13.35 28.61
C ALA A 176 -4.64 -13.82 28.17
N TYR A 177 -5.64 -12.94 28.26
CA TYR A 177 -6.98 -13.16 27.73
C TYR A 177 -6.95 -13.45 26.22
N TYR A 178 -6.14 -12.71 25.45
CA TYR A 178 -6.04 -12.90 24.01
C TYR A 178 -5.43 -14.26 23.63
N VAL A 179 -4.34 -14.64 24.29
CA VAL A 179 -3.70 -15.95 24.11
C VAL A 179 -4.64 -17.07 24.53
N ALA A 180 -5.34 -16.95 25.66
CA ALA A 180 -6.36 -17.91 26.09
C ALA A 180 -7.44 -18.12 25.01
N LYS A 181 -7.98 -17.02 24.45
CA LYS A 181 -8.97 -17.05 23.36
C LYS A 181 -8.43 -17.76 22.12
N LYS A 182 -7.18 -17.50 21.72
CA LYS A 182 -6.54 -18.14 20.55
C LYS A 182 -6.29 -19.63 20.80
N ILE A 183 -5.85 -20.02 22.00
CA ILE A 183 -5.67 -21.44 22.39
C ILE A 183 -7.01 -22.20 22.27
N LYS A 184 -8.11 -21.61 22.77
CA LYS A 184 -9.45 -22.23 22.71
C LYS A 184 -10.02 -22.28 21.29
N THR A 185 -9.81 -21.22 20.50
CA THR A 185 -10.24 -21.11 19.09
C THR A 185 -9.60 -22.17 18.20
N TYR A 186 -8.30 -22.42 18.34
CA TYR A 186 -7.56 -23.38 17.51
C TYR A 186 -7.39 -24.77 18.14
N SER A 187 -8.07 -25.04 19.25
CA SER A 187 -7.92 -26.26 20.07
C SER A 187 -6.45 -26.62 20.34
N LEU A 188 -5.65 -25.62 20.73
CA LEU A 188 -4.25 -25.82 21.13
C LEU A 188 -4.21 -26.45 22.53
N PRO A 189 -3.27 -27.37 22.80
CA PRO A 189 -3.17 -28.05 24.08
C PRO A 189 -2.60 -27.12 25.16
N LEU A 190 -3.46 -26.53 26.02
CA LEU A 190 -3.09 -25.57 27.06
C LEU A 190 -1.91 -26.02 27.96
N GLU A 191 -1.88 -27.29 28.36
CA GLU A 191 -0.80 -27.87 29.18
C GLU A 191 0.53 -28.07 28.43
N LYS A 192 0.53 -27.85 27.12
CA LYS A 192 1.68 -27.81 26.23
C LYS A 192 1.88 -26.39 25.67
N SER A 193 1.48 -25.37 26.43
CA SER A 193 1.70 -23.96 26.10
C SER A 193 3.16 -23.66 25.72
N ALA A 194 4.13 -24.28 26.39
CA ALA A 194 5.55 -24.16 26.06
C ALA A 194 5.98 -24.77 24.70
N ASP A 195 5.16 -25.64 24.09
CA ASP A 195 5.45 -26.20 22.75
C ASP A 195 5.15 -25.19 21.63
N PHE A 196 4.31 -24.16 21.88
CA PHE A 196 3.87 -23.20 20.87
C PHE A 196 3.96 -21.71 21.26
N LEU A 197 3.98 -21.35 22.55
CA LEU A 197 4.23 -19.97 23.00
C LEU A 197 5.72 -19.69 23.03
N MET A 198 6.18 -18.85 22.10
CA MET A 198 7.54 -18.31 22.10
C MET A 198 7.54 -16.91 22.72
N PHE A 199 8.60 -16.57 23.45
CA PHE A 199 8.80 -15.26 24.07
C PHE A 199 10.17 -14.74 23.64
N ASP A 200 10.22 -13.55 23.05
CA ASP A 200 11.43 -12.78 22.79
C ASP A 200 12.22 -12.56 24.10
N ASP A 201 13.54 -12.75 24.07
CA ASP A 201 14.42 -12.59 25.24
C ASP A 201 14.53 -11.14 25.74
N SER A 202 14.09 -10.17 24.92
CA SER A 202 14.01 -8.75 25.32
C SER A 202 12.79 -8.40 26.19
N LEU A 203 11.83 -9.30 26.35
CA LEU A 203 10.63 -9.08 27.16
C LEU A 203 10.92 -9.16 28.67
N THR A 204 10.61 -8.09 29.42
CA THR A 204 10.65 -8.10 30.89
C THR A 204 9.38 -8.67 31.52
N LEU A 205 8.64 -9.51 30.77
CA LEU A 205 7.36 -10.10 31.19
C LEU A 205 7.61 -11.30 32.12
N ASP A 206 6.95 -11.32 33.28
CA ASP A 206 6.89 -12.52 34.12
C ASP A 206 6.11 -13.63 33.39
N LYS A 207 6.85 -14.65 32.94
CA LYS A 207 6.32 -15.74 32.11
C LYS A 207 5.46 -16.71 32.92
N GLU A 208 5.72 -16.91 34.21
CA GLU A 208 4.92 -17.81 35.07
C GLU A 208 3.61 -17.13 35.47
N HIS A 209 3.66 -15.87 35.91
CA HIS A 209 2.45 -15.09 36.20
C HIS A 209 1.57 -14.95 34.95
N PHE A 210 2.16 -14.61 33.80
CA PHE A 210 1.44 -14.56 32.53
C PHE A 210 0.75 -15.89 32.17
N LEU A 211 1.45 -17.03 32.27
CA LEU A 211 0.87 -18.33 32.00
C LEU A 211 -0.22 -18.73 33.01
N SER A 212 -0.16 -18.25 34.25
CA SER A 212 -1.24 -18.40 35.24
C SER A 212 -2.50 -17.63 34.80
N SER A 213 -2.37 -16.38 34.35
CA SER A 213 -3.49 -15.58 33.82
C SER A 213 -4.05 -16.16 32.51
N VAL A 214 -3.22 -16.74 31.64
CA VAL A 214 -3.67 -17.45 30.43
C VAL A 214 -4.55 -18.66 30.81
N ARG A 215 -4.19 -19.43 31.85
CA ARG A 215 -5.03 -20.53 32.34
C ARG A 215 -6.33 -20.01 32.94
N ALA A 216 -6.29 -18.94 33.75
CA ALA A 216 -7.47 -18.34 34.36
C ALA A 216 -8.48 -17.83 33.33
N TYR A 217 -8.04 -17.10 32.29
CA TYR A 217 -8.96 -16.67 31.22
C TYR A 217 -9.40 -17.81 30.30
N TYR A 218 -8.73 -18.97 30.28
CA TYR A 218 -9.09 -20.07 29.37
C TYR A 218 -10.44 -20.73 29.73
N SER A 219 -10.87 -20.74 31.00
CA SER A 219 -12.23 -21.15 31.35
C SER A 219 -13.26 -20.17 30.78
N GLU A 220 -13.03 -18.87 30.99
CA GLU A 220 -14.00 -17.79 30.73
C GLU A 220 -14.18 -17.43 29.25
N VAL A 221 -13.14 -17.50 28.42
CA VAL A 221 -13.23 -17.12 27.00
C VAL A 221 -14.12 -18.07 26.19
N ALA A 222 -14.87 -17.54 25.23
CA ALA A 222 -15.47 -18.34 24.16
C ALA A 222 -14.45 -18.65 23.05
N ALA A 223 -14.60 -19.77 22.35
CA ALA A 223 -13.89 -20.01 21.11
C ALA A 223 -14.44 -19.08 20.01
N GLY A 224 -13.56 -18.50 19.20
CA GLY A 224 -13.96 -17.77 17.99
C GLY A 224 -14.28 -18.73 16.84
N PRO A 225 -15.02 -18.28 15.81
CA PRO A 225 -15.11 -19.03 14.57
C PRO A 225 -13.74 -19.09 13.87
N ILE A 226 -13.46 -20.21 13.23
CA ILE A 226 -12.35 -20.37 12.28
C ILE A 226 -12.92 -20.60 10.87
N ILE A 227 -12.12 -20.36 9.84
CA ILE A 227 -12.47 -20.81 8.48
C ILE A 227 -12.55 -22.35 8.46
N GLN A 228 -13.50 -22.90 7.71
CA GLN A 228 -13.58 -24.33 7.35
C GLN A 228 -13.33 -24.55 5.86
N THR A 229 -13.89 -23.71 4.99
CA THR A 229 -13.67 -23.77 3.55
C THR A 229 -13.48 -22.38 2.97
N HIS A 230 -12.70 -22.30 1.89
CA HIS A 230 -12.51 -21.12 1.07
C HIS A 230 -12.54 -21.54 -0.40
N ILE A 231 -13.29 -20.80 -1.21
CA ILE A 231 -13.51 -21.04 -2.63
C ILE A 231 -13.37 -19.69 -3.33
N SER A 232 -12.32 -19.48 -4.12
CA SER A 232 -12.26 -18.33 -5.02
C SER A 232 -13.22 -18.53 -6.20
N MET A 233 -13.83 -17.44 -6.65
CA MET A 233 -14.91 -17.39 -7.62
C MET A 233 -14.53 -16.44 -8.77
N THR A 234 -15.06 -16.70 -9.96
CA THR A 234 -14.76 -15.97 -11.21
C THR A 234 -16.04 -15.83 -12.02
N GLU A 235 -16.19 -14.73 -12.79
CA GLU A 235 -17.41 -14.44 -13.56
C GLU A 235 -18.70 -14.58 -12.72
N THR A 236 -18.63 -14.19 -11.43
CA THR A 236 -19.72 -14.33 -10.46
C THR A 236 -20.13 -12.94 -9.99
N TYR A 237 -21.37 -12.55 -10.24
CA TYR A 237 -21.85 -11.17 -10.09
C TYR A 237 -22.94 -11.09 -9.01
N THR A 238 -23.18 -9.90 -8.45
CA THR A 238 -24.32 -9.60 -7.58
C THR A 238 -24.66 -8.11 -7.64
N THR A 239 -25.91 -7.76 -7.41
CA THR A 239 -26.33 -6.37 -7.15
C THR A 239 -26.50 -6.17 -5.64
N LEU A 240 -25.90 -5.11 -5.10
CA LEU A 240 -26.02 -4.70 -3.70
C LEU A 240 -27.15 -3.68 -3.51
N ASN A 241 -27.82 -3.74 -2.36
CA ASN A 241 -28.88 -2.80 -1.98
C ASN A 241 -28.77 -2.46 -0.49
N GLU A 242 -28.27 -1.26 -0.18
CA GLU A 242 -27.91 -0.76 1.16
C GLU A 242 -27.17 -1.81 2.03
N THR A 243 -26.34 -2.62 1.38
CA THR A 243 -25.79 -3.83 1.96
C THR A 243 -24.55 -3.49 2.77
N ASP A 244 -24.54 -3.92 4.02
CA ASP A 244 -23.44 -3.66 4.96
C ASP A 244 -22.19 -4.47 4.53
N ILE A 245 -21.21 -3.78 3.92
CA ILE A 245 -19.89 -4.34 3.64
C ILE A 245 -19.00 -4.16 4.86
N TYR A 246 -18.42 -5.26 5.32
CA TYR A 246 -17.51 -5.32 6.46
C TYR A 246 -16.07 -5.48 5.96
N PRO A 247 -15.07 -4.75 6.48
CA PRO A 247 -13.67 -4.96 6.07
C PRO A 247 -13.18 -6.40 6.28
N THR A 248 -13.75 -7.11 7.26
CA THR A 248 -13.47 -8.53 7.55
C THR A 248 -14.70 -9.19 8.17
N PHE A 249 -14.91 -10.49 7.95
CA PHE A 249 -15.97 -11.24 8.64
C PHE A 249 -15.79 -11.36 10.17
N TYR A 250 -14.64 -10.91 10.70
CA TYR A 250 -14.37 -10.85 12.14
C TYR A 250 -14.75 -9.51 12.82
N ARG A 251 -15.03 -8.44 12.06
CA ARG A 251 -15.56 -7.17 12.61
C ARG A 251 -16.90 -6.83 11.96
N GLN A 252 -17.96 -6.87 12.76
CA GLN A 252 -19.31 -6.47 12.33
C GLN A 252 -19.75 -5.09 12.87
N GLU A 253 -18.94 -4.46 13.75
CA GLU A 253 -19.23 -3.13 14.30
C GLU A 253 -18.88 -1.97 13.35
N GLU A 254 -17.91 -2.14 12.45
CA GLU A 254 -17.57 -1.16 11.40
C GLU A 254 -18.02 -1.72 10.04
N HIS A 255 -18.94 -1.02 9.39
CA HIS A 255 -19.50 -1.38 8.09
C HIS A 255 -19.80 -0.12 7.28
N GLN A 256 -19.83 -0.25 5.96
CA GLN A 256 -20.36 0.77 5.07
C GLN A 256 -21.48 0.16 4.22
N LYS A 257 -22.64 0.84 4.17
CA LYS A 257 -23.74 0.48 3.29
C LYS A 257 -23.38 0.86 1.86
N ILE A 258 -23.29 -0.14 0.98
CA ILE A 258 -23.03 0.03 -0.45
C ILE A 258 -24.22 -0.51 -1.25
N SER A 259 -24.51 0.15 -2.37
CA SER A 259 -25.52 -0.23 -3.35
C SER A 259 -24.91 -0.20 -4.75
N GLY A 260 -25.46 -0.99 -5.68
CA GLY A 260 -25.00 -1.05 -7.07
C GLY A 260 -24.32 -2.37 -7.45
N PRO A 261 -23.72 -2.46 -8.64
CA PRO A 261 -23.12 -3.69 -9.15
C PRO A 261 -21.84 -4.07 -8.40
N ALA A 262 -21.67 -5.37 -8.15
CA ALA A 262 -20.48 -5.94 -7.54
C ALA A 262 -20.12 -7.33 -8.11
N LEU A 263 -18.87 -7.72 -7.95
CA LEU A 263 -18.34 -9.05 -8.20
C LEU A 263 -18.24 -9.82 -6.88
N ILE A 264 -18.43 -11.15 -6.92
CA ILE A 264 -18.08 -12.06 -5.83
C ILE A 264 -16.74 -12.71 -6.21
N THR A 265 -15.66 -12.35 -5.53
CA THR A 265 -14.32 -12.90 -5.80
C THR A 265 -14.03 -14.17 -5.02
N ASP A 266 -14.64 -14.32 -3.84
CA ASP A 266 -14.37 -15.42 -2.93
C ASP A 266 -15.61 -15.77 -2.08
N LYS A 267 -15.66 -17.01 -1.61
CA LYS A 267 -16.66 -17.53 -0.68
C LYS A 267 -15.98 -18.32 0.42
N VAL A 268 -16.36 -18.05 1.66
CA VAL A 268 -15.76 -18.61 2.89
C VAL A 268 -16.87 -19.16 3.78
N ALA A 269 -16.73 -20.41 4.24
CA ALA A 269 -17.57 -20.94 5.32
C ALA A 269 -16.77 -21.02 6.63
N LEU A 270 -17.40 -20.67 7.74
CA LEU A 270 -16.80 -20.65 9.07
C LEU A 270 -17.31 -21.82 9.94
N SER A 271 -16.61 -22.09 11.04
CA SER A 271 -16.91 -23.21 11.95
C SER A 271 -18.20 -23.06 12.78
N ASP A 272 -18.78 -21.86 12.79
CA ASP A 272 -20.13 -21.58 13.31
C ASP A 272 -21.23 -21.79 12.25
N GLN A 273 -20.88 -22.35 11.08
CA GLN A 273 -21.71 -22.56 9.90
C GLN A 273 -22.14 -21.27 9.17
N THR A 274 -21.68 -20.08 9.59
CA THR A 274 -21.88 -18.86 8.80
C THR A 274 -21.08 -18.94 7.50
N THR A 275 -21.64 -18.35 6.43
CA THR A 275 -20.98 -18.28 5.12
C THR A 275 -20.90 -16.83 4.69
N TRP A 276 -19.73 -16.43 4.22
CA TRP A 276 -19.36 -15.08 3.81
C TRP A 276 -18.88 -15.09 2.36
N VAL A 277 -18.99 -13.97 1.69
CA VAL A 277 -18.44 -13.74 0.35
C VAL A 277 -17.61 -12.46 0.35
N HIS A 278 -16.52 -12.46 -0.41
CA HIS A 278 -15.78 -11.24 -0.69
C HIS A 278 -16.39 -10.57 -1.91
N ILE A 279 -16.67 -9.29 -1.74
CA ILE A 279 -17.42 -8.43 -2.65
C ILE A 279 -16.48 -7.33 -3.14
N GLN A 280 -16.36 -7.18 -4.46
CA GLN A 280 -15.60 -6.12 -5.10
C GLN A 280 -16.53 -5.24 -5.93
N THR A 281 -16.48 -3.93 -5.70
CA THR A 281 -17.21 -2.90 -6.47
C THR A 281 -16.21 -1.99 -7.20
N ALA A 282 -16.71 -1.02 -7.96
CA ALA A 282 -15.85 -0.05 -8.65
C ALA A 282 -14.96 0.80 -7.72
N ASN A 283 -15.33 0.95 -6.44
CA ASN A 283 -14.66 1.87 -5.49
C ASN A 283 -14.36 1.26 -4.10
N TYR A 284 -14.90 0.08 -3.78
CA TYR A 284 -14.81 -0.56 -2.46
C TYR A 284 -14.70 -2.07 -2.59
N GLU A 285 -13.96 -2.70 -1.66
CA GLU A 285 -13.91 -4.15 -1.47
C GLU A 285 -14.19 -4.53 0.00
N GLY A 286 -14.67 -5.74 0.25
CA GLY A 286 -14.86 -6.26 1.60
C GLY A 286 -15.77 -7.48 1.67
N TRP A 287 -16.05 -7.95 2.89
CA TRP A 287 -16.82 -9.16 3.15
C TRP A 287 -18.29 -8.85 3.46
N VAL A 288 -19.19 -9.68 2.93
CA VAL A 288 -20.64 -9.62 3.15
C VAL A 288 -21.15 -11.03 3.48
N ALA A 289 -22.21 -11.13 4.28
CA ALA A 289 -22.82 -12.43 4.58
C ALA A 289 -23.44 -13.04 3.31
N ALA A 290 -23.14 -14.29 3.00
CA ALA A 290 -23.49 -14.91 1.70
C ALA A 290 -25.01 -15.13 1.50
N ASN A 291 -25.82 -14.90 2.54
CA ASN A 291 -27.27 -14.93 2.52
C ASN A 291 -27.91 -13.54 2.34
N SER A 292 -27.13 -12.45 2.32
CA SER A 292 -27.61 -11.07 2.10
C SER A 292 -27.32 -10.52 0.70
N VAL A 293 -26.82 -11.37 -0.21
CA VAL A 293 -26.57 -11.05 -1.64
C VAL A 293 -27.20 -12.09 -2.56
N THR A 294 -27.54 -11.69 -3.78
CA THR A 294 -28.14 -12.61 -4.78
C THR A 294 -27.14 -12.86 -5.90
N VAL A 295 -26.68 -14.11 -6.03
CA VAL A 295 -25.72 -14.48 -7.07
C VAL A 295 -26.38 -14.39 -8.46
N HIS A 296 -25.66 -13.77 -9.40
CA HIS A 296 -26.00 -13.70 -10.81
C HIS A 296 -24.88 -14.36 -11.63
N GLU A 297 -25.22 -15.42 -12.36
CA GLU A 297 -24.32 -16.08 -13.32
C GLU A 297 -24.57 -15.54 -14.73
N PRO A 298 -23.54 -15.27 -15.54
CA PRO A 298 -23.66 -14.71 -16.87
C PRO A 298 -24.24 -15.74 -17.85
N LYS A 299 -25.25 -15.34 -18.63
CA LYS A 299 -25.94 -16.22 -19.59
C LYS A 299 -25.82 -15.67 -20.99
N THR A 300 -25.35 -16.47 -21.94
CA THR A 300 -25.38 -16.06 -23.36
C THR A 300 -26.81 -16.09 -23.86
N VAL A 301 -27.29 -14.98 -24.42
CA VAL A 301 -28.65 -14.80 -24.94
C VAL A 301 -28.63 -14.53 -26.45
N PRO A 302 -29.76 -14.68 -27.17
CA PRO A 302 -29.85 -14.30 -28.58
C PRO A 302 -29.46 -12.84 -28.82
N VAL A 303 -28.90 -12.56 -29.99
CA VAL A 303 -28.55 -11.20 -30.43
C VAL A 303 -29.71 -10.65 -31.28
N GLU A 304 -30.24 -9.49 -30.91
CA GLU A 304 -31.38 -8.87 -31.59
C GLU A 304 -30.98 -8.05 -32.82
N ALA A 305 -29.76 -7.49 -32.83
CA ALA A 305 -29.18 -6.75 -33.95
C ALA A 305 -27.72 -7.17 -34.18
N SER A 306 -27.36 -7.55 -35.41
CA SER A 306 -26.01 -8.04 -35.76
C SER A 306 -24.99 -6.92 -36.00
N GLN A 307 -25.45 -5.71 -36.33
CA GLN A 307 -24.67 -4.51 -36.59
C GLN A 307 -25.40 -3.27 -36.04
N GLY A 308 -24.64 -2.20 -35.78
CA GLY A 308 -25.13 -0.97 -35.19
C GLY A 308 -24.02 -0.05 -34.71
N GLN A 309 -24.38 1.18 -34.37
CA GLN A 309 -23.47 2.22 -33.87
C GLN A 309 -23.63 2.38 -32.36
N LEU A 310 -22.81 3.24 -31.75
CA LEU A 310 -22.81 3.48 -30.31
C LEU A 310 -23.33 4.89 -30.00
N SER A 311 -24.11 5.02 -28.92
CA SER A 311 -24.56 6.32 -28.40
C SER A 311 -23.38 7.23 -28.08
N GLU A 312 -23.54 8.55 -28.15
CA GLU A 312 -22.48 9.50 -27.72
C GLU A 312 -22.12 9.35 -26.22
N SER A 313 -22.98 8.71 -25.43
CA SER A 313 -22.76 8.34 -24.03
C SER A 313 -22.08 6.98 -23.83
N ALA A 314 -21.87 6.19 -24.89
CA ALA A 314 -21.43 4.81 -24.77
C ALA A 314 -20.04 4.68 -24.14
N VAL A 315 -19.99 3.90 -23.07
CA VAL A 315 -18.77 3.40 -22.45
C VAL A 315 -18.52 1.98 -22.94
N ALA A 316 -17.31 1.73 -23.45
CA ALA A 316 -16.78 0.39 -23.64
C ALA A 316 -15.85 -0.01 -22.50
N SER A 317 -15.93 -1.28 -22.15
CA SER A 317 -15.08 -1.93 -21.16
C SER A 317 -14.35 -3.11 -21.80
N LEU A 318 -13.13 -3.41 -21.36
CA LEU A 318 -12.28 -4.48 -21.93
C LEU A 318 -12.66 -5.88 -21.40
N SER A 319 -13.54 -5.94 -20.40
CA SER A 319 -14.03 -7.16 -19.77
C SER A 319 -15.49 -7.02 -19.34
N LEU A 320 -16.17 -8.16 -19.19
CA LEU A 320 -17.54 -8.22 -18.65
C LEU A 320 -17.60 -7.76 -17.19
N ASP A 321 -16.54 -8.03 -16.41
CA ASP A 321 -16.36 -7.55 -15.03
C ASP A 321 -16.36 -6.02 -14.96
N GLN A 322 -15.55 -5.35 -15.78
CA GLN A 322 -15.53 -3.88 -15.87
C GLN A 322 -16.86 -3.31 -16.39
N ALA A 323 -17.50 -3.98 -17.37
CA ALA A 323 -18.79 -3.54 -17.92
C ALA A 323 -19.89 -3.59 -16.86
N TRP A 324 -19.92 -4.64 -16.05
CA TRP A 324 -20.82 -4.77 -14.91
C TRP A 324 -20.57 -3.70 -13.85
N LEU A 325 -19.30 -3.41 -13.54
CA LEU A 325 -18.90 -2.37 -12.58
C LEU A 325 -19.00 -0.93 -13.12
N GLU A 326 -19.53 -0.72 -14.34
CA GLU A 326 -19.57 0.57 -15.05
C GLU A 326 -18.20 1.29 -15.17
N GLN A 327 -17.11 0.51 -15.28
CA GLN A 327 -15.74 1.01 -15.40
C GLN A 327 -15.29 1.16 -16.85
N SER A 328 -14.72 2.32 -17.18
CA SER A 328 -14.21 2.66 -18.52
C SER A 328 -12.67 2.67 -18.57
N GLU A 329 -12.10 2.17 -19.67
CA GLU A 329 -10.65 2.27 -19.95
C GLU A 329 -10.31 2.69 -21.39
N GLU A 330 -11.26 2.70 -22.34
CA GLU A 330 -10.96 2.86 -23.76
C GLU A 330 -11.83 3.93 -24.46
N THR A 331 -11.18 4.79 -25.25
CA THR A 331 -11.84 5.85 -26.03
C THR A 331 -12.26 5.31 -27.41
N ILE A 332 -13.34 4.54 -27.42
CA ILE A 332 -14.01 4.04 -28.63
C ILE A 332 -14.57 5.18 -29.51
N SER A 333 -14.73 4.90 -30.80
CA SER A 333 -15.31 5.84 -31.77
C SER A 333 -16.81 5.58 -31.95
N HIS A 334 -17.64 6.55 -31.58
CA HIS A 334 -19.10 6.43 -31.63
C HIS A 334 -19.66 6.44 -33.06
N SER A 335 -18.96 7.06 -34.01
CA SER A 335 -19.36 7.18 -35.42
C SER A 335 -18.95 5.97 -36.28
N GLU A 336 -18.87 4.77 -35.69
CA GLU A 336 -18.50 3.54 -36.39
C GLU A 336 -19.54 2.44 -36.17
N SER A 337 -19.79 1.63 -37.21
CA SER A 337 -20.62 0.42 -37.10
C SER A 337 -19.81 -0.74 -36.54
N TYR A 338 -20.33 -1.37 -35.49
CA TYR A 338 -19.73 -2.49 -34.77
C TYR A 338 -20.52 -3.78 -35.02
N HIS A 339 -19.81 -4.91 -35.15
CA HIS A 339 -20.43 -6.23 -35.19
C HIS A 339 -20.62 -6.80 -33.79
N VAL A 340 -21.85 -7.26 -33.48
CA VAL A 340 -22.16 -7.99 -32.25
C VAL A 340 -21.79 -9.46 -32.43
N GLN A 341 -20.83 -9.98 -31.63
CA GLN A 341 -20.47 -11.40 -31.63
C GLN A 341 -21.48 -12.26 -30.86
N ARG A 342 -21.89 -11.78 -29.68
CA ARG A 342 -22.85 -12.42 -28.78
C ARG A 342 -23.40 -11.40 -27.79
N ALA A 343 -24.55 -11.69 -27.21
CA ALA A 343 -25.11 -10.97 -26.08
C ALA A 343 -24.96 -11.81 -24.80
N VAL A 344 -24.66 -11.17 -23.67
CA VAL A 344 -24.51 -11.81 -22.36
C VAL A 344 -25.37 -11.07 -21.33
N GLN A 345 -26.31 -11.78 -20.71
CA GLN A 345 -27.18 -11.27 -19.66
C GLN A 345 -26.59 -11.53 -18.27
N ILE A 346 -26.60 -10.52 -17.40
CA ILE A 346 -26.33 -10.61 -15.96
C ILE A 346 -27.49 -9.91 -15.25
N SER A 347 -28.17 -10.61 -14.32
CA SER A 347 -29.43 -10.15 -13.74
C SER A 347 -30.45 -9.79 -14.84
N ASP A 348 -30.83 -8.53 -14.92
CA ASP A 348 -31.75 -7.87 -15.83
C ASP A 348 -31.02 -7.07 -16.93
N GLN A 349 -29.69 -6.92 -16.84
CA GLN A 349 -28.88 -6.20 -17.81
C GLN A 349 -28.33 -7.14 -18.89
N VAL A 350 -28.30 -6.66 -20.13
CA VAL A 350 -27.68 -7.35 -21.28
C VAL A 350 -26.49 -6.53 -21.77
N PHE A 351 -25.37 -7.21 -21.97
CA PHE A 351 -24.13 -6.67 -22.51
C PHE A 351 -23.86 -7.27 -23.89
N TYR A 352 -23.62 -6.42 -24.87
CA TYR A 352 -23.16 -6.84 -26.19
C TYR A 352 -21.64 -6.96 -26.21
N VAL A 353 -21.17 -8.09 -26.73
CA VAL A 353 -19.76 -8.38 -26.98
C VAL A 353 -19.46 -7.98 -28.42
N LEU A 354 -18.81 -6.84 -28.61
CA LEU A 354 -18.55 -6.23 -29.90
C LEU A 354 -17.14 -6.55 -30.40
N THR A 355 -16.94 -6.43 -31.71
CA THR A 355 -15.59 -6.42 -32.33
C THR A 355 -15.29 -5.04 -32.85
N ALA A 356 -14.19 -4.42 -32.40
CA ALA A 356 -13.70 -3.15 -32.96
C ALA A 356 -12.85 -3.39 -34.23
N LYS A 357 -12.54 -2.32 -34.98
CA LYS A 357 -11.84 -2.41 -36.28
C LYS A 357 -10.40 -2.95 -36.20
N ASP A 358 -9.76 -2.85 -35.04
CA ASP A 358 -8.43 -3.43 -34.78
C ASP A 358 -8.49 -4.92 -34.37
N SER A 359 -9.70 -5.50 -34.31
CA SER A 359 -10.03 -6.83 -33.79
C SER A 359 -9.92 -6.98 -32.26
N SER A 360 -9.96 -5.88 -31.50
CA SER A 360 -10.23 -5.94 -30.06
C SER A 360 -11.66 -6.43 -29.79
N ILE A 361 -11.90 -6.95 -28.58
CA ILE A 361 -13.22 -7.34 -28.09
C ILE A 361 -13.58 -6.38 -26.97
N VAL A 362 -14.72 -5.70 -27.10
CA VAL A 362 -15.21 -4.76 -26.10
C VAL A 362 -16.63 -5.12 -25.65
N PHE A 363 -16.95 -4.77 -24.42
CA PHE A 363 -18.22 -5.03 -23.76
C PHE A 363 -18.96 -3.71 -23.56
N VAL A 364 -20.21 -3.64 -24.02
CA VAL A 364 -21.06 -2.44 -23.95
C VAL A 364 -22.47 -2.84 -23.49
N PRO A 365 -23.12 -2.11 -22.57
CA PRO A 365 -24.53 -2.34 -22.23
C PRO A 365 -25.44 -2.17 -23.46
N GLN A 366 -26.41 -3.07 -23.67
CA GLN A 366 -27.33 -3.05 -24.82
C GLN A 366 -28.03 -1.69 -25.01
N LYS A 367 -28.34 -0.99 -23.91
CA LYS A 367 -28.95 0.36 -23.90
C LYS A 367 -28.13 1.44 -24.65
N GLU A 368 -26.82 1.27 -24.78
CA GLU A 368 -25.92 2.22 -25.46
C GLU A 368 -25.67 1.84 -26.93
N PHE A 369 -26.22 0.72 -27.41
CA PHE A 369 -26.07 0.24 -28.78
C PHE A 369 -27.30 0.61 -29.61
N GLN A 370 -27.09 1.35 -30.70
CA GLN A 370 -28.13 1.75 -31.64
C GLN A 370 -28.07 0.83 -32.87
N PRO A 371 -29.05 -0.07 -33.09
CA PRO A 371 -29.09 -0.89 -34.30
C PRO A 371 -29.07 -0.01 -35.55
N GLU A 372 -28.28 -0.40 -36.56
CA GLU A 372 -28.42 0.20 -37.88
C GLU A 372 -29.67 -0.38 -38.55
N ASP A 373 -30.62 0.49 -38.91
CA ASP A 373 -31.80 0.08 -39.66
C ASP A 373 -31.38 -0.67 -40.94
N PRO A 374 -32.06 -1.78 -41.31
CA PRO A 374 -31.73 -2.53 -42.51
C PRO A 374 -32.00 -1.67 -43.74
N VAL A 375 -30.93 -1.12 -44.32
CA VAL A 375 -30.97 -0.10 -45.38
C VAL A 375 -31.93 -0.50 -46.49
N SER A 376 -33.07 0.19 -46.54
CA SER A 376 -33.99 0.12 -47.67
C SER A 376 -33.28 0.62 -48.92
N ALA A 377 -33.12 -0.24 -49.92
CA ALA A 377 -32.43 0.12 -51.15
C ALA A 377 -33.14 1.28 -51.86
N GLU A 378 -32.44 2.40 -52.04
CA GLU A 378 -32.92 3.51 -52.85
C GLU A 378 -33.05 3.08 -54.32
N THR A 379 -34.28 2.95 -54.80
CA THR A 379 -34.60 2.94 -56.23
C THR A 379 -35.11 4.32 -56.62
N ASP A 380 -34.23 5.17 -57.14
CA ASP A 380 -34.69 6.37 -57.87
C ASP A 380 -35.44 5.96 -59.14
N SER A 381 -36.46 6.74 -59.49
CA SER A 381 -37.54 6.31 -60.37
C SER A 381 -37.35 6.71 -61.83
N SER A 382 -37.45 5.75 -62.74
CA SER A 382 -37.99 6.02 -64.09
C SER A 382 -38.67 4.78 -64.69
N ASN A 383 -39.85 5.01 -65.27
CA ASN A 383 -40.73 4.09 -66.00
C ASN A 383 -41.22 2.80 -65.30
N GLU A 384 -42.52 2.80 -65.00
CA GLU A 384 -43.53 1.94 -65.67
C GLU A 384 -43.02 0.67 -66.38
N GLN A 385 -43.61 -0.53 -66.17
CA GLN A 385 -45.05 -0.81 -66.05
C GLN A 385 -45.35 -2.17 -65.38
N ILE A 386 -46.50 -2.28 -64.70
CA ILE A 386 -47.33 -3.49 -64.44
C ILE A 386 -46.63 -4.73 -63.81
N GLY A 387 -47.09 -5.30 -62.69
CA GLY A 387 -48.22 -4.98 -61.82
C GLY A 387 -48.86 -6.23 -61.20
N THR A 388 -49.39 -6.11 -59.97
CA THR A 388 -50.15 -7.12 -59.18
C THR A 388 -49.44 -8.48 -58.95
N ALA A 389 -48.89 -8.72 -57.76
CA ALA A 389 -49.55 -9.14 -56.51
C ALA A 389 -49.81 -10.67 -56.46
N GLU A 390 -49.51 -11.45 -55.41
CA GLU A 390 -49.76 -11.24 -53.96
C GLU A 390 -51.28 -11.12 -53.66
N SER A 391 -51.86 -11.53 -52.53
CA SER A 391 -51.31 -11.79 -51.19
C SER A 391 -52.29 -12.64 -50.33
N THR A 392 -52.22 -12.49 -49.00
CA THR A 392 -53.12 -12.96 -47.93
C THR A 392 -53.00 -14.45 -47.54
N ALA A 393 -52.58 -14.87 -46.33
CA ALA A 393 -52.45 -14.32 -44.96
C ALA A 393 -53.63 -14.56 -44.02
N SER A 394 -53.29 -14.88 -42.75
CA SER A 394 -54.09 -14.67 -41.51
C SER A 394 -55.38 -15.53 -41.35
N ASP A 395 -55.86 -15.89 -40.15
CA ASP A 395 -55.35 -15.67 -38.78
C ASP A 395 -55.88 -16.75 -37.79
N SER A 396 -55.48 -16.64 -36.53
CA SER A 396 -56.21 -17.03 -35.29
C SER A 396 -56.14 -18.48 -34.76
N LYS A 397 -56.21 -18.54 -33.42
CA LYS A 397 -56.36 -19.73 -32.55
C LYS A 397 -57.88 -20.06 -32.43
N GLU A 398 -58.39 -21.11 -31.77
CA GLU A 398 -57.95 -21.76 -30.52
C GLU A 398 -58.72 -23.08 -30.22
N THR A 399 -58.04 -24.09 -29.67
CA THR A 399 -58.54 -25.19 -28.78
C THR A 399 -59.61 -26.24 -29.20
N THR A 400 -59.50 -27.39 -28.51
CA THR A 400 -60.54 -28.42 -28.17
C THR A 400 -61.09 -29.43 -29.22
N ASP A 401 -60.35 -30.54 -29.35
CA ASP A 401 -60.77 -31.92 -28.97
C ASP A 401 -61.72 -32.80 -29.86
N SER A 402 -61.67 -34.13 -29.60
CA SER A 402 -62.64 -35.20 -29.96
C SER A 402 -62.65 -35.83 -31.37
N SER A 403 -61.59 -36.59 -31.67
CA SER A 403 -61.58 -38.03 -32.11
C SER A 403 -62.39 -38.60 -33.30
N PHE A 404 -61.67 -39.31 -34.23
CA PHE A 404 -61.92 -40.67 -34.84
C PHE A 404 -63.30 -41.02 -35.47
N GLN A 405 -63.47 -41.77 -36.58
CA GLN A 405 -62.67 -42.45 -37.64
C GLN A 405 -63.68 -42.99 -38.72
N PRO A 406 -63.35 -43.77 -39.80
CA PRO A 406 -62.11 -44.09 -40.54
C PRO A 406 -62.24 -43.67 -42.06
N GLU A 407 -61.85 -44.32 -43.18
CA GLU A 407 -61.22 -45.62 -43.55
C GLU A 407 -60.56 -45.59 -44.97
N ASN A 408 -59.96 -46.72 -45.38
CA ASN A 408 -59.48 -47.22 -46.70
C ASN A 408 -59.98 -46.55 -48.01
N LYS A 409 -59.15 -46.39 -49.08
CA LYS A 409 -58.39 -47.47 -49.79
C LYS A 409 -57.18 -46.95 -50.63
N VAL A 410 -56.39 -47.88 -51.21
CA VAL A 410 -55.02 -47.74 -51.80
C VAL A 410 -54.97 -48.48 -53.17
N PRO A 411 -54.29 -48.05 -54.28
CA PRO A 411 -52.83 -48.29 -54.47
C PRO A 411 -51.95 -47.43 -55.43
N GLN A 412 -50.64 -47.43 -55.10
CA GLN A 412 -49.36 -47.33 -55.85
C GLN A 412 -49.25 -46.96 -57.36
N THR A 413 -48.17 -46.22 -57.67
CA THR A 413 -47.15 -46.55 -58.71
C THR A 413 -45.72 -46.25 -58.21
N ASP A 414 -44.71 -46.96 -58.71
CA ASP A 414 -43.28 -46.79 -58.32
C ASP A 414 -42.53 -45.75 -59.18
N GLU A 415 -41.59 -45.03 -58.56
CA GLU A 415 -40.39 -44.51 -59.26
C GLU A 415 -39.11 -44.81 -58.44
N SER A 416 -38.22 -45.61 -59.02
CA SER A 416 -36.94 -46.00 -58.41
C SER A 416 -35.80 -46.00 -59.42
N THR A 417 -35.29 -44.82 -59.80
CA THR A 417 -33.89 -44.64 -60.27
C THR A 417 -33.46 -43.17 -60.29
N LEU A 418 -32.77 -42.69 -59.24
CA LEU A 418 -31.69 -41.68 -59.33
C LEU A 418 -31.04 -41.47 -57.95
N ARG A 419 -30.09 -42.33 -57.59
CA ARG A 419 -29.36 -42.21 -56.31
C ARG A 419 -28.09 -41.39 -56.51
N THR A 420 -28.11 -40.12 -56.13
CA THR A 420 -26.89 -39.30 -56.00
C THR A 420 -25.91 -39.97 -55.05
N ALA A 421 -24.65 -40.09 -55.47
CA ALA A 421 -23.60 -40.69 -54.66
C ALA A 421 -23.23 -39.77 -53.51
N ARG A 422 -23.57 -40.15 -52.27
CA ARG A 422 -23.14 -39.42 -51.06
C ARG A 422 -21.61 -39.36 -51.02
N PRO A 423 -21.03 -38.23 -50.57
CA PRO A 423 -19.57 -38.11 -50.48
C PRO A 423 -18.99 -39.12 -49.49
N SER A 424 -17.81 -39.64 -49.81
CA SER A 424 -17.06 -40.56 -48.95
C SER A 424 -15.75 -39.93 -48.50
N ILE A 425 -15.35 -40.23 -47.26
CA ILE A 425 -14.10 -39.76 -46.66
C ILE A 425 -13.28 -40.95 -46.17
N THR A 426 -11.99 -40.95 -46.48
CA THR A 426 -10.99 -41.90 -45.95
C THR A 426 -9.71 -41.17 -45.58
N TYR A 427 -8.98 -41.66 -44.57
CA TYR A 427 -7.78 -41.00 -44.06
C TYR A 427 -6.77 -42.00 -43.51
N SER A 428 -5.51 -41.59 -43.48
CA SER A 428 -4.40 -42.42 -43.02
C SER A 428 -3.40 -41.54 -42.28
N THR A 429 -2.76 -42.12 -41.26
CA THR A 429 -1.72 -41.51 -40.43
C THR A 429 -0.38 -42.19 -40.70
N HIS A 430 0.69 -41.41 -40.74
CA HIS A 430 2.07 -41.88 -40.74
C HIS A 430 2.55 -41.94 -39.29
N VAL A 431 2.65 -43.14 -38.73
CA VAL A 431 3.06 -43.37 -37.33
C VAL A 431 4.54 -43.75 -37.28
N LYS A 432 5.27 -43.13 -36.36
CA LYS A 432 6.70 -43.39 -36.13
C LYS A 432 6.98 -44.89 -35.99
N ASN A 433 8.03 -45.35 -36.67
CA ASN A 433 8.45 -46.76 -36.75
C ASN A 433 7.40 -47.74 -37.32
N ARG A 434 6.27 -47.25 -37.86
CA ARG A 434 5.24 -48.08 -38.55
C ARG A 434 4.93 -47.61 -39.98
N GLY A 435 5.21 -46.36 -40.31
CA GLY A 435 4.89 -45.78 -41.62
C GLY A 435 3.41 -45.44 -41.75
N TRP A 436 2.92 -45.39 -43.00
CA TRP A 436 1.51 -45.17 -43.29
C TRP A 436 0.65 -46.38 -42.86
N LEU A 437 -0.29 -46.16 -41.96
CA LEU A 437 -1.30 -47.15 -41.59
C LEU A 437 -2.37 -47.31 -42.70
N PRO A 438 -3.15 -48.41 -42.70
CA PRO A 438 -4.28 -48.57 -43.60
C PRO A 438 -5.25 -47.39 -43.58
N ASN A 439 -5.96 -47.15 -44.69
CA ASN A 439 -6.96 -46.10 -44.76
C ASN A 439 -8.14 -46.44 -43.84
N ALA A 440 -8.43 -45.57 -42.88
CA ALA A 440 -9.64 -45.56 -42.09
C ALA A 440 -10.77 -44.84 -42.84
N SER A 441 -12.01 -45.24 -42.57
CA SER A 441 -13.24 -44.61 -43.10
C SER A 441 -13.80 -43.57 -42.13
N SER A 442 -14.85 -42.84 -42.53
CA SER A 442 -15.63 -41.95 -41.64
C SER A 442 -15.89 -42.61 -40.28
N GLY A 443 -15.43 -41.97 -39.20
CA GLY A 443 -15.58 -42.44 -37.81
C GLY A 443 -14.74 -43.64 -37.39
N GLN A 444 -13.70 -44.04 -38.13
CA GLN A 444 -12.79 -45.12 -37.75
C GLN A 444 -11.41 -44.59 -37.32
N LEU A 445 -10.88 -45.09 -36.21
CA LEU A 445 -9.59 -44.68 -35.66
C LEU A 445 -8.44 -44.89 -36.66
N SER A 446 -7.65 -43.83 -36.91
CA SER A 446 -6.36 -43.93 -37.60
C SER A 446 -5.23 -43.50 -36.67
N GLY A 447 -4.33 -44.43 -36.33
CA GLY A 447 -3.19 -44.20 -35.45
C GLY A 447 -3.02 -45.30 -34.40
N THR A 448 -2.61 -44.91 -33.20
CA THR A 448 -2.50 -45.78 -32.02
C THR A 448 -2.96 -45.04 -30.77
N THR A 449 -3.31 -45.75 -29.69
CA THR A 449 -3.65 -45.10 -28.40
C THR A 449 -2.88 -45.76 -27.27
N GLY A 450 -2.25 -44.95 -26.42
CA GLY A 450 -1.47 -45.40 -25.25
C GLY A 450 -0.15 -46.11 -25.59
N GLN A 451 0.27 -46.14 -26.85
CA GLN A 451 1.49 -46.85 -27.29
C GLN A 451 2.74 -45.95 -27.30
N SER A 452 2.63 -44.66 -26.96
CA SER A 452 3.68 -43.63 -27.06
C SER A 452 4.26 -43.45 -28.48
N LEU A 453 3.54 -43.92 -29.51
CA LEU A 453 3.92 -43.79 -30.92
C LEU A 453 3.25 -42.55 -31.51
N GLN A 454 4.06 -41.53 -31.79
CA GLN A 454 3.64 -40.28 -32.42
C GLN A 454 3.17 -40.49 -33.86
N VAL A 455 2.12 -39.77 -34.23
CA VAL A 455 1.83 -39.41 -35.62
C VAL A 455 2.86 -38.36 -36.06
N GLU A 456 3.46 -38.55 -37.23
CA GLU A 456 4.38 -37.60 -37.86
C GLU A 456 3.69 -36.80 -38.99
N ALA A 457 2.72 -37.43 -39.66
CA ALA A 457 1.90 -36.83 -40.71
C ALA A 457 0.53 -37.51 -40.86
N PHE A 458 -0.41 -36.86 -41.54
CA PHE A 458 -1.66 -37.46 -41.99
C PHE A 458 -2.05 -37.00 -43.40
N ARG A 459 -2.99 -37.73 -44.01
CA ARG A 459 -3.62 -37.39 -45.30
C ARG A 459 -5.08 -37.81 -45.32
N ILE A 460 -5.93 -37.02 -45.97
CA ILE A 460 -7.38 -37.26 -46.08
C ILE A 460 -7.76 -37.25 -47.56
N HIS A 461 -8.42 -38.30 -48.03
CA HIS A 461 -9.06 -38.37 -49.34
C HIS A 461 -10.58 -38.24 -49.18
N LEU A 462 -11.18 -37.27 -49.86
CA LEU A 462 -12.63 -37.10 -49.98
C LEU A 462 -13.03 -37.23 -51.45
N SER A 463 -14.05 -38.06 -51.71
CA SER A 463 -14.64 -38.24 -53.05
C SER A 463 -16.09 -37.78 -53.03
N SER A 464 -16.47 -36.92 -53.97
CA SER A 464 -17.79 -36.26 -54.03
C SER A 464 -18.10 -35.83 -55.47
N SER A 465 -19.39 -35.68 -55.79
CA SER A 465 -19.85 -34.96 -56.98
C SER A 465 -20.19 -33.49 -56.71
N LEU A 466 -20.09 -33.02 -55.47
CA LEU A 466 -20.26 -31.62 -55.07
C LEU A 466 -18.96 -30.84 -55.21
N SER A 467 -19.04 -29.57 -55.63
CA SER A 467 -17.87 -28.71 -55.76
C SER A 467 -17.29 -28.26 -54.40
N GLY A 468 -16.01 -27.90 -54.42
CA GLY A 468 -15.21 -27.58 -53.23
C GLY A 468 -14.16 -28.64 -52.92
N ALA A 469 -13.47 -28.51 -51.80
CA ALA A 469 -12.41 -29.41 -51.37
C ALA A 469 -12.49 -29.73 -49.87
N ILE A 470 -11.73 -30.74 -49.46
CA ILE A 470 -11.27 -30.88 -48.07
C ILE A 470 -9.86 -30.32 -47.97
N GLU A 471 -9.64 -29.46 -46.98
CA GLU A 471 -8.36 -28.80 -46.69
C GLU A 471 -7.96 -29.08 -45.24
N TYR A 472 -6.68 -29.31 -45.00
CA TYR A 472 -6.17 -29.63 -43.67
C TYR A 472 -4.73 -29.16 -43.45
N THR A 473 -4.37 -28.96 -42.19
CA THR A 473 -3.01 -28.60 -41.74
C THR A 473 -2.67 -29.25 -40.39
N SER A 474 -1.39 -29.25 -40.03
CA SER A 474 -0.86 -29.72 -38.76
C SER A 474 0.12 -28.71 -38.16
N TYR A 475 0.18 -28.69 -36.83
CA TYR A 475 1.27 -28.08 -36.08
C TYR A 475 2.38 -29.12 -35.90
N VAL A 476 3.53 -28.89 -36.54
CA VAL A 476 4.71 -29.78 -36.46
C VAL A 476 5.68 -29.24 -35.42
N GLN A 477 6.15 -30.13 -34.54
CA GLN A 477 7.14 -29.83 -33.50
C GLN A 477 8.37 -29.12 -34.06
N GLY A 478 8.70 -27.95 -33.50
CA GLY A 478 9.84 -27.13 -33.94
C GLY A 478 9.72 -26.61 -35.36
N SER A 479 8.52 -26.53 -35.94
CA SER A 479 8.27 -26.00 -37.29
C SER A 479 6.93 -25.28 -37.45
N GLY A 480 6.02 -25.35 -36.46
CA GLY A 480 4.80 -24.55 -36.40
C GLY A 480 3.64 -25.14 -37.20
N TRP A 481 2.56 -24.35 -37.32
CA TRP A 481 1.47 -24.63 -38.25
C TRP A 481 1.98 -24.60 -39.69
N GLN A 482 1.76 -25.69 -40.43
CA GLN A 482 2.12 -25.75 -41.85
C GLN A 482 1.07 -25.06 -42.74
N ASN A 483 1.42 -24.85 -44.01
CA ASN A 483 0.46 -24.45 -45.03
C ASN A 483 -0.70 -25.45 -45.11
N TRP A 484 -1.90 -24.96 -45.44
CA TRP A 484 -3.04 -25.81 -45.76
C TRP A 484 -2.73 -26.66 -47.00
N VAL A 485 -3.06 -27.94 -46.94
CA VAL A 485 -2.98 -28.89 -48.06
C VAL A 485 -4.35 -29.51 -48.32
N SER A 486 -4.57 -30.00 -49.54
CA SER A 486 -5.88 -30.50 -49.97
C SER A 486 -5.86 -31.98 -50.36
N ASN A 487 -7.02 -32.63 -50.24
CA ASN A 487 -7.40 -33.94 -50.79
C ASN A 487 -6.25 -34.88 -51.24
N GLY A 488 -5.72 -35.68 -50.30
CA GLY A 488 -4.71 -36.72 -50.53
C GLY A 488 -3.25 -36.29 -50.31
N ALA A 489 -2.98 -34.98 -50.30
CA ALA A 489 -1.66 -34.45 -49.95
C ALA A 489 -1.24 -34.75 -48.51
N ILE A 490 0.06 -34.69 -48.22
CA ILE A 490 0.62 -34.97 -46.90
C ILE A 490 0.63 -33.67 -46.07
N SER A 491 0.06 -33.70 -44.87
CA SER A 491 0.29 -32.69 -43.84
C SER A 491 1.15 -33.28 -42.73
N GLY A 492 2.23 -32.59 -42.34
CA GLY A 492 3.21 -33.05 -41.36
C GLY A 492 4.57 -33.36 -41.98
N THR A 493 5.27 -34.37 -41.45
CA THR A 493 6.53 -34.90 -41.99
C THR A 493 6.52 -36.44 -41.97
N THR A 494 7.36 -37.09 -42.78
CA THR A 494 7.49 -38.55 -42.76
C THR A 494 8.95 -38.94 -42.52
N GLY A 495 9.21 -39.77 -41.50
CA GLY A 495 10.55 -40.28 -41.19
C GLY A 495 11.52 -39.26 -40.58
N GLN A 496 11.09 -38.02 -40.32
CA GLN A 496 11.91 -36.97 -39.69
C GLN A 496 11.85 -37.01 -38.15
N VAL A 497 11.07 -37.92 -37.55
CA VAL A 497 10.92 -38.07 -36.09
C VAL A 497 10.31 -36.84 -35.38
N LYS A 498 9.83 -35.85 -36.14
CA LYS A 498 9.01 -34.74 -35.63
C LYS A 498 7.57 -35.21 -35.43
N GLN A 499 7.00 -34.90 -34.27
CA GLN A 499 5.60 -35.18 -33.96
C GLN A 499 4.69 -34.06 -34.48
N ILE A 500 3.42 -34.39 -34.78
CA ILE A 500 2.35 -33.38 -34.83
C ILE A 500 1.71 -33.24 -33.44
N GLU A 501 1.43 -32.00 -33.05
CA GLU A 501 0.90 -31.64 -31.72
C GLU A 501 -0.51 -31.04 -31.82
N GLY A 502 -0.90 -30.56 -33.01
CA GLY A 502 -2.26 -30.12 -33.33
C GLY A 502 -2.60 -30.32 -34.80
N ILE A 503 -3.90 -30.37 -35.12
CA ILE A 503 -4.43 -30.45 -36.49
C ILE A 503 -5.58 -29.45 -36.69
N ASN A 504 -5.84 -29.11 -37.94
CA ASN A 504 -7.03 -28.36 -38.32
C ASN A 504 -7.57 -28.84 -39.68
N ILE A 505 -8.89 -28.97 -39.85
CA ILE A 505 -9.52 -29.58 -41.04
C ILE A 505 -10.81 -28.82 -41.38
N ARG A 506 -10.97 -28.40 -42.63
CA ARG A 506 -12.18 -27.70 -43.12
C ARG A 506 -12.64 -28.21 -44.48
N LEU A 507 -13.88 -27.88 -44.81
CA LEU A 507 -14.44 -28.04 -46.16
C LEU A 507 -14.52 -26.66 -46.83
N THR A 508 -14.57 -26.63 -48.16
CA THR A 508 -14.83 -25.43 -48.96
C THR A 508 -15.95 -25.66 -49.98
N GLY A 509 -16.44 -24.61 -50.65
CA GLY A 509 -17.46 -24.72 -51.70
C GLY A 509 -18.79 -25.33 -51.24
N GLN A 510 -19.48 -26.03 -52.15
CA GLN A 510 -20.76 -26.72 -51.85
C GLN A 510 -20.60 -27.78 -50.76
N LEU A 511 -19.43 -28.43 -50.64
CA LEU A 511 -19.16 -29.35 -49.53
C LEU A 511 -19.33 -28.69 -48.16
N ALA A 512 -18.88 -27.44 -47.97
CA ALA A 512 -19.06 -26.70 -46.72
C ALA A 512 -20.51 -26.20 -46.49
N ALA A 513 -21.29 -26.07 -47.56
CA ALA A 513 -22.70 -25.75 -47.47
C ALA A 513 -23.54 -26.96 -47.02
N THR A 514 -23.24 -28.16 -47.54
CA THR A 514 -24.04 -29.38 -47.32
C THR A 514 -23.53 -30.29 -46.20
N TYR A 515 -22.24 -30.24 -45.85
CA TYR A 515 -21.61 -31.16 -44.89
C TYR A 515 -20.86 -30.43 -43.77
N ASN A 516 -20.76 -31.12 -42.63
CA ASN A 516 -19.82 -30.82 -41.55
C ASN A 516 -18.71 -31.89 -41.55
N VAL A 517 -17.47 -31.46 -41.32
CA VAL A 517 -16.34 -32.34 -41.00
C VAL A 517 -16.03 -32.23 -39.51
N TYR A 518 -16.37 -33.28 -38.76
CA TYR A 518 -16.05 -33.42 -37.34
C TYR A 518 -14.73 -34.18 -37.19
N TYR A 519 -13.92 -33.83 -36.21
CA TYR A 519 -12.68 -34.54 -35.90
C TYR A 519 -12.27 -34.41 -34.43
N ARG A 520 -11.41 -35.31 -33.98
CA ARG A 520 -10.71 -35.25 -32.70
C ARG A 520 -9.38 -35.98 -32.78
N VAL A 521 -8.52 -35.74 -31.79
CA VAL A 521 -7.21 -36.42 -31.67
C VAL A 521 -7.04 -37.07 -30.31
N HIS A 522 -6.32 -38.18 -30.29
CA HIS A 522 -5.79 -38.79 -29.08
C HIS A 522 -4.40 -38.24 -28.82
N VAL A 523 -4.22 -37.49 -27.75
CA VAL A 523 -2.94 -36.89 -27.35
C VAL A 523 -2.36 -37.66 -26.17
N ARG A 524 -1.06 -37.91 -26.19
CA ARG A 524 -0.37 -38.58 -25.08
C ARG A 524 -0.57 -37.80 -23.77
N ASN A 525 -0.83 -38.54 -22.68
CA ASN A 525 -1.18 -38.02 -21.34
C ASN A 525 -2.54 -37.28 -21.22
N PHE A 526 -3.12 -36.75 -22.30
CA PHE A 526 -4.45 -36.10 -22.29
C PHE A 526 -5.59 -37.04 -22.73
N GLY A 527 -5.28 -38.13 -23.45
CA GLY A 527 -6.28 -39.05 -23.99
C GLY A 527 -6.99 -38.48 -25.22
N TRP A 528 -8.23 -38.92 -25.46
CA TRP A 528 -9.08 -38.33 -26.50
C TRP A 528 -9.56 -36.95 -26.08
N LEU A 529 -9.17 -35.93 -26.83
CA LEU A 529 -9.78 -34.60 -26.71
C LEU A 529 -11.23 -34.64 -27.24
N PRO A 530 -12.11 -33.74 -26.77
CA PRO A 530 -13.46 -33.54 -27.31
C PRO A 530 -13.48 -33.32 -28.82
N TRP A 531 -14.63 -33.61 -29.44
CA TRP A 531 -14.83 -33.36 -30.86
C TRP A 531 -14.81 -31.87 -31.19
N THR A 532 -14.30 -31.57 -32.37
CA THR A 532 -14.31 -30.24 -32.99
C THR A 532 -14.79 -30.37 -34.44
N MET A 533 -14.97 -29.25 -35.15
CA MET A 533 -15.44 -29.27 -36.53
C MET A 533 -15.01 -28.06 -37.36
N ASN A 534 -15.05 -28.22 -38.69
CA ASN A 534 -15.06 -27.15 -39.69
C ASN A 534 -13.98 -26.04 -39.54
N GLY A 535 -12.74 -26.38 -39.17
CA GLY A 535 -11.64 -25.41 -39.08
C GLY A 535 -11.37 -24.86 -37.66
N ASN A 536 -12.07 -25.36 -36.65
CA ASN A 536 -11.68 -25.21 -35.25
C ASN A 536 -10.54 -26.21 -34.91
N PRO A 537 -9.43 -25.80 -34.29
CA PRO A 537 -8.27 -26.67 -34.11
C PRO A 537 -8.54 -27.83 -33.13
N SER A 538 -7.67 -28.85 -33.15
CA SER A 538 -7.64 -29.89 -32.10
C SER A 538 -6.20 -30.36 -31.80
N GLY A 539 -5.87 -30.55 -30.51
CA GLY A 539 -4.53 -30.97 -30.06
C GLY A 539 -4.02 -30.22 -28.81
N THR A 540 -2.74 -30.36 -28.47
CA THR A 540 -2.10 -29.65 -27.35
C THR A 540 -0.76 -29.03 -27.75
N LEU A 541 -0.64 -27.71 -27.73
CA LEU A 541 0.57 -26.99 -28.14
C LEU A 541 1.42 -26.56 -26.93
N GLY A 542 2.75 -26.66 -27.04
CA GLY A 542 3.70 -26.24 -25.99
C GLY A 542 3.86 -27.23 -24.82
N TYR A 543 3.04 -28.29 -24.79
CA TYR A 543 3.22 -29.42 -23.84
C TYR A 543 4.28 -30.43 -24.33
N GLY A 544 4.70 -30.37 -25.60
CA GLY A 544 5.62 -31.34 -26.19
C GLY A 544 5.03 -32.76 -26.27
N HIS A 545 3.70 -32.88 -26.25
CA HIS A 545 2.98 -34.15 -26.25
C HIS A 545 2.49 -34.47 -27.66
N GLN A 546 2.84 -35.65 -28.16
CA GLN A 546 2.42 -36.10 -29.48
C GLN A 546 0.91 -36.41 -29.56
N ILE A 547 0.33 -36.17 -30.73
CA ILE A 547 -0.86 -36.90 -31.18
C ILE A 547 -0.44 -38.35 -31.50
N GLU A 548 -1.22 -39.31 -31.02
CA GLU A 548 -1.04 -40.76 -31.28
C GLU A 548 -2.07 -41.31 -32.28
N ALA A 549 -3.30 -40.75 -32.31
CA ALA A 549 -4.36 -41.11 -33.25
C ALA A 549 -5.28 -39.94 -33.61
N ILE A 550 -6.00 -40.08 -34.72
CA ILE A 550 -6.99 -39.15 -35.25
C ILE A 550 -8.28 -39.91 -35.58
N GLU A 551 -9.42 -39.31 -35.30
CA GLU A 551 -10.73 -39.70 -35.83
C GLU A 551 -11.37 -38.52 -36.57
N ILE A 552 -12.02 -38.81 -37.70
CA ILE A 552 -12.65 -37.83 -38.60
C ILE A 552 -13.99 -38.41 -39.10
N GLN A 553 -15.06 -37.63 -39.01
CA GLN A 553 -16.40 -37.96 -39.51
C GLN A 553 -16.89 -36.88 -40.48
N LEU A 554 -17.38 -37.30 -41.65
CA LEU A 554 -18.12 -36.44 -42.57
C LEU A 554 -19.61 -36.75 -42.43
N LEU A 555 -20.41 -35.73 -42.11
CA LEU A 555 -21.85 -35.86 -41.81
C LEU A 555 -22.67 -34.76 -42.51
N ASP A 556 -23.87 -35.10 -42.98
CA ASP A 556 -24.81 -34.13 -43.57
C ASP A 556 -25.07 -33.01 -42.54
N LYS A 557 -25.06 -31.73 -42.95
CA LYS A 557 -25.10 -30.57 -42.03
C LYS A 557 -26.37 -30.48 -41.17
N ASN A 558 -27.44 -31.14 -41.60
CA ASN A 558 -28.73 -31.24 -40.92
C ASN A 558 -28.84 -32.51 -40.03
N SER A 559 -27.76 -33.30 -39.89
CA SER A 559 -27.72 -34.50 -39.04
C SER A 559 -27.00 -34.24 -37.72
N SER A 560 -27.38 -34.95 -36.67
CA SER A 560 -26.76 -34.85 -35.34
C SER A 560 -25.37 -35.46 -35.34
N GLY A 561 -24.35 -34.60 -35.33
CA GLY A 561 -22.95 -35.00 -35.15
C GLY A 561 -22.54 -35.23 -33.69
N PRO A 562 -21.28 -35.63 -33.45
CA PRO A 562 -20.71 -35.71 -32.11
C PRO A 562 -20.76 -34.36 -31.37
N ALA A 563 -20.89 -34.39 -30.04
CA ALA A 563 -20.93 -33.19 -29.23
C ALA A 563 -19.58 -32.45 -29.22
N THR A 564 -19.59 -31.17 -29.59
CA THR A 564 -18.42 -30.29 -29.73
C THR A 564 -18.29 -29.26 -28.59
N ASN A 565 -19.02 -29.45 -27.50
CA ASN A 565 -19.11 -28.53 -26.35
C ASN A 565 -17.97 -28.69 -25.32
N GLY A 566 -16.81 -29.22 -25.73
CA GLY A 566 -15.65 -29.44 -24.85
C GLY A 566 -14.36 -28.89 -25.46
N ILE A 567 -13.34 -28.70 -24.61
CA ILE A 567 -12.05 -28.10 -24.98
C ILE A 567 -11.25 -29.06 -25.86
N SER A 568 -11.46 -28.99 -27.17
CA SER A 568 -10.83 -29.84 -28.19
C SER A 568 -9.38 -29.46 -28.52
N TYR A 569 -8.93 -28.27 -28.11
CA TYR A 569 -7.59 -27.70 -28.32
C TYR A 569 -7.10 -26.98 -27.06
N ILE A 570 -5.85 -27.22 -26.66
CA ILE A 570 -5.23 -26.63 -25.46
C ILE A 570 -3.86 -26.06 -25.83
N GLU A 571 -3.70 -24.74 -25.76
CA GLU A 571 -2.39 -24.07 -25.89
C GLU A 571 -1.82 -23.85 -24.49
N LYS A 572 -0.51 -24.06 -24.30
CA LYS A 572 0.16 -23.81 -23.03
C LYS A 572 0.44 -22.31 -22.87
N GLU A 573 -0.02 -21.71 -21.77
CA GLU A 573 0.28 -20.31 -21.46
C GLU A 573 1.81 -20.11 -21.34
N PRO A 574 2.38 -19.07 -21.97
CA PRO A 574 3.80 -18.75 -21.87
C PRO A 574 4.15 -18.09 -20.53
N SER A 575 5.40 -18.21 -20.10
CA SER A 575 5.98 -17.47 -18.98
C SER A 575 7.27 -16.77 -19.37
N VAL A 576 7.80 -15.91 -18.48
CA VAL A 576 9.13 -15.30 -18.65
C VAL A 576 10.16 -16.09 -17.86
N LEU A 577 11.24 -16.49 -18.53
CA LEU A 577 12.38 -17.16 -17.92
C LEU A 577 13.53 -16.16 -17.78
N ALA A 578 13.96 -15.92 -16.53
CA ALA A 578 15.04 -15.00 -16.20
C ALA A 578 16.31 -15.74 -15.75
N ASN A 579 17.46 -15.32 -16.26
CA ASN A 579 18.78 -15.57 -15.66
C ASN A 579 19.31 -14.23 -15.14
N THR A 580 19.85 -14.20 -13.91
CA THR A 580 20.26 -12.95 -13.25
C THR A 580 21.69 -13.04 -12.72
N HIS A 581 22.47 -11.97 -12.91
CA HIS A 581 23.84 -11.86 -12.45
C HIS A 581 23.89 -11.03 -11.17
N VAL A 582 24.15 -11.68 -10.04
CA VAL A 582 24.17 -11.05 -8.70
C VAL A 582 25.59 -10.85 -8.21
N THR A 583 25.85 -9.68 -7.60
CA THR A 583 27.13 -9.32 -6.97
C THR A 583 27.63 -10.43 -6.04
N ASN A 584 28.90 -10.79 -6.16
CA ASN A 584 29.57 -11.88 -5.43
C ASN A 584 28.98 -13.30 -5.62
N ARG A 585 28.05 -13.50 -6.57
CA ARG A 585 27.51 -14.83 -6.93
C ARG A 585 27.62 -15.16 -8.42
N GLY A 586 27.67 -14.16 -9.29
CA GLY A 586 27.61 -14.37 -10.74
C GLY A 586 26.20 -14.72 -11.21
N TRP A 587 26.10 -15.46 -12.31
CA TRP A 587 24.81 -15.93 -12.85
C TRP A 587 24.18 -17.00 -11.94
N LEU A 588 22.96 -16.76 -11.47
CA LEU A 588 22.23 -17.67 -10.58
C LEU A 588 21.60 -18.88 -11.31
N GLY A 589 21.59 -18.86 -12.64
CA GLY A 589 20.88 -19.86 -13.46
C GLY A 589 19.51 -19.36 -13.91
N GLN A 590 18.89 -20.07 -14.86
CA GLN A 590 17.59 -19.71 -15.40
C GLN A 590 16.45 -20.24 -14.51
N THR A 591 15.58 -19.35 -14.07
CA THR A 591 14.34 -19.64 -13.34
C THR A 591 13.13 -19.08 -14.10
N ASP A 592 11.93 -19.57 -13.79
CA ASP A 592 10.71 -18.84 -14.10
C ASP A 592 10.65 -17.56 -13.25
N ALA A 593 10.36 -16.43 -13.89
CA ALA A 593 10.39 -15.09 -13.31
C ALA A 593 9.05 -14.64 -12.69
N ALA A 594 7.99 -15.44 -12.78
CA ALA A 594 6.83 -15.25 -11.90
C ALA A 594 7.26 -15.46 -10.43
N ASN A 595 8.21 -16.38 -10.22
CA ASN A 595 8.98 -16.50 -8.97
C ASN A 595 10.08 -15.44 -8.91
N GLN A 596 10.61 -15.17 -7.71
CA GLN A 596 11.70 -14.23 -7.52
C GLN A 596 12.96 -14.61 -8.32
N ALA A 597 13.41 -13.73 -9.23
CA ALA A 597 14.70 -13.83 -9.90
C ALA A 597 15.69 -12.84 -9.25
N GLY A 598 16.68 -13.37 -8.52
CA GLY A 598 17.64 -12.58 -7.73
C GLY A 598 17.54 -12.86 -6.23
N THR A 599 17.98 -11.92 -5.40
CA THR A 599 18.06 -12.06 -3.94
C THR A 599 17.30 -10.96 -3.22
N THR A 600 16.70 -11.24 -2.07
CA THR A 600 15.95 -10.26 -1.27
C THR A 600 16.52 -10.20 0.14
N GLY A 601 16.71 -8.98 0.68
CA GLY A 601 17.24 -8.73 2.03
C GLY A 601 18.74 -9.06 2.24
N GLN A 602 19.35 -9.84 1.35
CA GLN A 602 20.73 -10.32 1.45
C GLN A 602 21.79 -9.25 1.11
N ARG A 603 21.36 -8.01 0.80
CA ARG A 603 22.22 -6.86 0.47
C ARG A 603 23.13 -7.04 -0.76
N LEU A 604 22.76 -7.95 -1.67
CA LEU A 604 23.44 -8.17 -2.94
C LEU A 604 22.68 -7.53 -4.09
N SER A 605 23.39 -6.85 -4.99
CA SER A 605 22.82 -6.21 -6.18
C SER A 605 22.68 -7.16 -7.36
N LEU A 606 21.61 -6.99 -8.13
CA LEU A 606 21.59 -7.33 -9.54
C LEU A 606 22.56 -6.41 -10.29
N GLN A 607 23.44 -6.98 -11.11
CA GLN A 607 24.32 -6.24 -12.02
C GLN A 607 23.86 -6.37 -13.48
N ALA A 608 23.35 -7.54 -13.87
CA ALA A 608 22.82 -7.82 -15.21
C ALA A 608 21.68 -8.86 -15.19
N MET A 609 20.90 -8.90 -16.26
CA MET A 609 19.84 -9.89 -16.50
C MET A 609 19.80 -10.35 -17.96
N GLN A 610 19.31 -11.57 -18.17
CA GLN A 610 18.89 -12.11 -19.46
C GLN A 610 17.45 -12.62 -19.31
N LEU A 611 16.52 -12.10 -20.11
CA LEU A 611 15.12 -12.52 -20.12
C LEU A 611 14.77 -13.15 -21.45
N ARG A 612 14.01 -14.24 -21.43
CA ARG A 612 13.38 -14.82 -22.63
C ARG A 612 12.00 -15.36 -22.27
N LEU A 613 11.16 -15.57 -23.27
CA LEU A 613 9.94 -16.35 -23.08
C LEU A 613 10.28 -17.84 -22.85
N SER A 614 9.32 -18.57 -22.27
CA SER A 614 9.23 -20.03 -22.37
C SER A 614 9.01 -20.48 -23.82
N GLU A 615 8.69 -21.76 -24.04
CA GLU A 615 8.28 -22.26 -25.36
C GLU A 615 6.99 -21.55 -25.82
N ASN A 616 7.15 -20.54 -26.67
CA ASN A 616 6.08 -19.67 -27.15
C ASN A 616 5.62 -20.08 -28.55
N THR A 617 4.44 -20.68 -28.65
CA THR A 617 3.82 -21.11 -29.92
C THR A 617 3.10 -20.00 -30.68
N ILE A 618 2.87 -18.85 -30.03
CA ILE A 618 2.10 -17.71 -30.56
C ILE A 618 2.95 -16.86 -31.52
N GLY A 619 4.26 -16.86 -31.34
CA GLY A 619 5.21 -15.99 -32.05
C GLY A 619 5.46 -14.66 -31.31
N GLY A 620 6.54 -13.97 -31.70
CA GLY A 620 7.02 -12.78 -30.98
C GLY A 620 8.03 -13.06 -29.87
N GLY A 621 8.35 -12.05 -29.06
CA GLY A 621 9.42 -12.08 -28.07
C GLY A 621 9.23 -11.10 -26.91
N ILE A 622 10.27 -10.98 -26.09
CA ILE A 622 10.40 -10.03 -24.98
C ILE A 622 11.60 -9.11 -25.22
N THR A 623 11.44 -7.82 -24.93
CA THR A 623 12.50 -6.80 -24.96
C THR A 623 12.61 -6.08 -23.64
N TYR A 624 13.81 -5.66 -23.25
CA TYR A 624 14.06 -5.10 -21.92
C TYR A 624 15.30 -4.21 -21.88
N GLN A 625 15.39 -3.32 -20.90
CA GLN A 625 16.55 -2.45 -20.66
C GLN A 625 16.72 -2.17 -19.16
N SER A 626 17.95 -1.85 -18.74
CA SER A 626 18.29 -1.51 -17.37
C SER A 626 18.66 -0.03 -17.22
N HIS A 627 18.27 0.57 -16.09
CA HIS A 627 18.91 1.76 -15.54
C HIS A 627 20.09 1.29 -14.68
N ILE A 628 21.31 1.63 -15.09
CA ILE A 628 22.55 1.20 -14.44
C ILE A 628 23.12 2.38 -13.64
N ALA A 629 23.48 2.14 -12.38
CA ALA A 629 24.06 3.17 -11.52
C ALA A 629 25.29 3.84 -12.17
N ASN A 630 25.36 5.17 -12.06
CA ASN A 630 26.37 6.03 -12.69
C ASN A 630 26.44 5.99 -14.23
N LYS A 631 25.50 5.32 -14.93
CA LYS A 631 25.41 5.30 -16.40
C LYS A 631 24.04 5.75 -16.94
N GLY A 632 22.96 5.56 -16.19
CA GLY A 632 21.61 5.84 -16.65
C GLY A 632 20.96 4.67 -17.36
N TRP A 633 19.89 4.94 -18.13
CA TRP A 633 19.24 3.95 -18.99
C TRP A 633 20.15 3.51 -20.14
N GLU A 634 20.17 2.21 -20.44
CA GLU A 634 20.79 1.68 -21.66
C GLU A 634 20.09 2.25 -22.92
N THR A 635 20.86 2.61 -23.95
CA THR A 635 20.31 3.19 -25.19
C THR A 635 19.64 2.18 -26.11
N ASN A 636 19.98 0.89 -25.98
CA ASN A 636 19.44 -0.20 -26.77
C ASN A 636 18.65 -1.15 -25.87
N TRP A 637 17.47 -1.59 -26.32
CA TRP A 637 16.74 -2.66 -25.67
C TRP A 637 17.37 -4.02 -26.01
N ALA A 638 17.70 -4.79 -24.98
CA ALA A 638 17.99 -6.21 -25.07
C ALA A 638 16.75 -6.98 -25.57
N GLN A 639 16.99 -8.15 -26.19
CA GLN A 639 16.00 -9.06 -26.76
C GLN A 639 16.12 -10.46 -26.12
N ASN A 640 15.25 -11.41 -26.49
CA ASN A 640 15.25 -12.82 -26.04
C ASN A 640 16.67 -13.38 -25.76
N GLY A 641 17.01 -13.56 -24.48
CA GLY A 641 18.25 -14.20 -24.02
C GLY A 641 19.54 -13.37 -24.12
N THR A 642 19.52 -12.15 -24.67
CA THR A 642 20.69 -11.26 -24.66
C THR A 642 20.94 -10.66 -23.25
N ILE A 643 22.05 -9.94 -23.04
CA ILE A 643 22.37 -9.33 -21.74
C ILE A 643 21.93 -7.87 -21.72
N SER A 644 21.27 -7.46 -20.63
CA SER A 644 21.07 -6.07 -20.20
C SER A 644 21.74 -5.88 -18.84
N GLY A 645 22.39 -4.73 -18.62
CA GLY A 645 23.20 -4.43 -17.43
C GLY A 645 24.70 -4.66 -17.62
N THR A 646 25.45 -4.83 -16.53
CA THR A 646 26.90 -5.08 -16.54
C THR A 646 27.28 -6.36 -15.79
N THR A 647 28.36 -7.00 -16.22
CA THR A 647 29.00 -8.09 -15.47
C THR A 647 30.39 -7.66 -15.04
N GLY A 648 30.76 -7.96 -13.78
CA GLY A 648 32.12 -7.70 -13.25
C GLY A 648 32.50 -6.23 -13.01
N GLN A 649 31.65 -5.27 -13.37
CA GLN A 649 31.92 -3.83 -13.20
C GLN A 649 31.47 -3.27 -11.83
N ASN A 650 30.79 -4.07 -11.01
CA ASN A 650 30.21 -3.68 -9.71
C ASN A 650 29.23 -2.49 -9.77
N LEU A 651 28.66 -2.21 -10.94
CA LEU A 651 27.58 -1.24 -11.12
C LEU A 651 26.24 -1.98 -11.02
N PRO A 652 25.41 -1.68 -10.00
CA PRO A 652 24.08 -2.28 -9.89
C PRO A 652 23.13 -1.75 -10.97
N ILE A 653 22.13 -2.58 -11.29
CA ILE A 653 20.85 -2.12 -11.84
C ILE A 653 20.12 -1.38 -10.72
N GLU A 654 19.49 -0.24 -11.01
CA GLU A 654 18.59 0.49 -10.09
C GLU A 654 17.11 0.33 -10.50
N ALA A 655 16.84 0.28 -11.81
CA ALA A 655 15.51 0.13 -12.40
C ALA A 655 15.54 -0.64 -13.74
N ILE A 656 14.37 -1.09 -14.19
CA ILE A 656 14.17 -1.86 -15.43
C ILE A 656 12.96 -1.36 -16.22
N ARG A 657 12.91 -1.70 -17.51
CA ARG A 657 11.72 -1.65 -18.38
C ARG A 657 11.66 -2.94 -19.19
N ILE A 658 10.47 -3.47 -19.42
CA ILE A 658 10.23 -4.73 -20.13
C ILE A 658 8.99 -4.58 -21.01
N ASN A 659 9.05 -5.00 -22.28
CA ASN A 659 7.91 -5.01 -23.19
C ASN A 659 7.86 -6.33 -23.99
N LEU A 660 6.71 -6.61 -24.60
CA LEU A 660 6.53 -7.72 -25.53
C LEU A 660 6.60 -7.22 -26.98
N THR A 661 6.93 -8.12 -27.91
CA THR A 661 7.00 -7.80 -29.35
C THR A 661 6.37 -8.90 -30.20
N GLY A 662 5.82 -8.55 -31.36
CA GLY A 662 5.15 -9.51 -32.25
C GLY A 662 3.85 -10.06 -31.67
N THR A 663 3.36 -11.19 -32.17
CA THR A 663 2.01 -11.71 -31.88
C THR A 663 1.69 -11.88 -30.38
N ILE A 664 2.68 -12.22 -29.54
CA ILE A 664 2.44 -12.35 -28.09
C ILE A 664 2.03 -11.02 -27.43
N SER A 665 2.45 -9.85 -27.95
CA SER A 665 2.06 -8.55 -27.37
C SER A 665 0.61 -8.13 -27.64
N THR A 666 -0.10 -8.85 -28.53
CA THR A 666 -1.55 -8.70 -28.73
C THR A 666 -2.37 -9.69 -27.89
N ARG A 667 -1.78 -10.82 -27.46
CA ARG A 667 -2.43 -11.79 -26.56
C ARG A 667 -2.14 -11.57 -25.07
N TYR A 668 -1.03 -10.91 -24.73
CA TYR A 668 -0.58 -10.72 -23.35
C TYR A 668 -0.10 -9.29 -23.08
N ASP A 669 -0.21 -8.90 -21.82
CA ASP A 669 0.52 -7.80 -21.20
C ASP A 669 1.63 -8.38 -20.29
N VAL A 670 2.77 -7.68 -20.20
CA VAL A 670 3.86 -8.04 -19.29
C VAL A 670 3.85 -7.10 -18.09
N TYR A 671 3.61 -7.67 -16.90
CA TYR A 671 3.68 -6.98 -15.62
C TYR A 671 4.98 -7.35 -14.90
N TYR A 672 5.67 -6.38 -14.30
CA TYR A 672 6.94 -6.61 -13.62
C TYR A 672 7.20 -5.64 -12.47
N ARG A 673 7.94 -6.11 -11.47
CA ARG A 673 8.35 -5.31 -10.32
C ARG A 673 9.79 -5.61 -9.88
N VAL A 674 10.36 -4.64 -9.16
CA VAL A 674 11.73 -4.68 -8.64
C VAL A 674 11.69 -4.73 -7.11
N HIS A 675 12.51 -5.58 -6.51
CA HIS A 675 12.86 -5.44 -5.10
C HIS A 675 14.04 -4.47 -4.98
N ALA A 676 13.76 -3.24 -4.57
CA ALA A 676 14.75 -2.18 -4.44
C ALA A 676 15.25 -2.06 -3.00
N GLN A 677 16.53 -1.73 -2.85
CA GLN A 677 17.14 -1.42 -1.56
C GLN A 677 16.37 -0.29 -0.84
N GLU A 678 16.24 -0.39 0.49
CA GLU A 678 15.47 0.48 1.40
C GLU A 678 13.96 0.66 1.10
N PHE A 679 13.45 0.11 -0.01
CA PHE A 679 12.03 0.15 -0.39
C PHE A 679 11.34 -1.22 -0.39
N GLY A 680 12.09 -2.32 -0.49
CA GLY A 680 11.53 -3.67 -0.62
C GLY A 680 10.93 -3.90 -2.01
N TRP A 681 9.92 -4.77 -2.10
CA TRP A 681 9.17 -4.96 -3.34
C TRP A 681 8.39 -3.70 -3.70
N MET A 682 8.71 -3.12 -4.84
CA MET A 682 7.95 -2.04 -5.45
C MET A 682 6.70 -2.59 -6.16
N ASN A 683 5.79 -1.70 -6.54
CA ASN A 683 4.55 -2.06 -7.22
C ASN A 683 4.78 -2.46 -8.69
N TRP A 684 3.74 -2.98 -9.35
CA TRP A 684 3.84 -3.58 -10.69
C TRP A 684 3.78 -2.52 -11.81
N ALA A 685 4.82 -2.47 -12.64
CA ALA A 685 4.84 -1.75 -13.91
C ALA A 685 4.28 -2.63 -15.05
N LYS A 686 3.75 -2.02 -16.09
CA LYS A 686 3.16 -2.66 -17.29
C LYS A 686 3.90 -2.24 -18.57
N ASN A 687 4.10 -3.16 -19.51
CA ASN A 687 4.40 -2.89 -20.94
C ASN A 687 5.36 -1.71 -21.26
N GLY A 688 6.57 -1.69 -20.70
CA GLY A 688 7.60 -0.68 -21.00
C GLY A 688 7.65 0.50 -20.02
N GLU A 689 6.71 0.60 -19.08
CA GLU A 689 6.80 1.47 -17.91
C GLU A 689 8.08 1.20 -17.10
N SER A 690 8.49 2.15 -16.27
CA SER A 690 9.67 1.96 -15.43
C SER A 690 9.30 1.19 -14.15
N ALA A 691 10.19 0.32 -13.66
CA ALA A 691 10.10 -0.30 -12.34
C ALA A 691 11.43 -0.20 -11.60
N GLY A 692 11.45 0.08 -10.30
CA GLY A 692 12.67 0.25 -9.49
C GLY A 692 12.94 1.70 -9.08
N THR A 693 14.21 2.08 -8.91
CA THR A 693 14.60 3.45 -8.53
C THR A 693 15.52 4.16 -9.53
N GLN A 694 15.54 5.49 -9.48
CA GLN A 694 16.53 6.31 -10.16
C GLN A 694 17.03 7.43 -9.22
N GLY A 695 18.35 7.60 -9.12
CA GLY A 695 18.99 8.71 -8.39
C GLY A 695 19.08 8.55 -6.87
N TYR A 696 18.37 7.59 -6.28
CA TYR A 696 18.54 7.22 -4.86
C TYR A 696 19.88 6.51 -4.57
N ALA A 697 20.58 6.02 -5.60
CA ALA A 697 21.68 5.06 -5.51
C ALA A 697 21.28 3.71 -4.86
N TYR A 698 19.98 3.38 -4.90
CA TYR A 698 19.44 2.15 -4.34
C TYR A 698 19.37 1.06 -5.41
N ARG A 699 20.17 0.01 -5.22
CA ARG A 699 20.22 -1.16 -6.10
C ARG A 699 18.89 -1.91 -6.17
N ALA A 700 18.61 -2.50 -7.32
CA ALA A 700 17.75 -3.67 -7.43
C ALA A 700 18.47 -4.90 -6.87
N GLU A 701 17.76 -5.72 -6.08
CA GLU A 701 18.27 -6.97 -5.51
C GLU A 701 17.62 -8.21 -6.16
N ALA A 702 16.33 -8.09 -6.52
CA ALA A 702 15.57 -9.10 -7.26
C ALA A 702 14.51 -8.45 -8.18
N ILE A 703 13.97 -9.25 -9.09
CA ILE A 703 12.84 -8.90 -9.98
C ILE A 703 11.78 -10.00 -9.97
N GLN A 704 10.54 -9.63 -10.30
CA GLN A 704 9.44 -10.53 -10.64
C GLN A 704 8.77 -10.05 -11.93
N ILE A 705 8.34 -10.97 -12.79
CA ILE A 705 7.78 -10.73 -14.11
C ILE A 705 6.69 -11.77 -14.39
N VAL A 706 5.47 -11.33 -14.66
CA VAL A 706 4.31 -12.18 -14.94
C VAL A 706 3.74 -11.79 -16.31
N LEU A 707 3.36 -12.78 -17.10
CA LEU A 707 2.51 -12.56 -18.28
C LEU A 707 1.05 -12.73 -17.87
N VAL A 708 0.25 -11.71 -18.14
CA VAL A 708 -1.20 -11.73 -17.95
C VAL A 708 -1.83 -11.61 -19.34
N ARG A 709 -2.97 -12.25 -19.58
CA ARG A 709 -3.69 -12.10 -20.85
C ARG A 709 -4.05 -10.63 -21.10
N LYS A 710 -4.13 -10.23 -22.37
CA LYS A 710 -4.31 -8.83 -22.79
C LYS A 710 -5.53 -8.20 -22.09
N GLY A 711 -5.34 -7.02 -21.48
CA GLY A 711 -6.41 -6.35 -20.72
C GLY A 711 -6.70 -6.93 -19.34
N GLY A 712 -6.05 -8.04 -18.95
CA GLY A 712 -6.23 -8.63 -17.63
C GLY A 712 -5.61 -7.80 -16.50
N ALA A 713 -6.21 -7.94 -15.31
CA ALA A 713 -5.84 -7.22 -14.10
C ALA A 713 -4.36 -7.41 -13.72
N ALA A 714 -3.76 -6.36 -13.14
CA ALA A 714 -2.39 -6.43 -12.63
C ALA A 714 -2.27 -7.43 -11.45
N PRO A 715 -1.12 -8.12 -11.26
CA PRO A 715 -0.91 -9.04 -10.12
C PRO A 715 -0.78 -8.38 -8.74
N GLY A 716 -1.40 -7.21 -8.55
CA GLY A 716 -1.29 -6.33 -7.39
C GLY A 716 -1.23 -4.85 -7.80
N ALA A 717 -1.12 -3.96 -6.81
CA ALA A 717 -1.06 -2.52 -7.06
C ALA A 717 0.07 -2.10 -8.03
N THR A 718 -0.21 -1.10 -8.86
CA THR A 718 0.69 -0.58 -9.92
C THR A 718 1.31 0.78 -9.58
N THR A 719 0.62 1.58 -8.75
CA THR A 719 1.06 2.92 -8.34
C THR A 719 2.43 2.90 -7.67
N ARG A 720 3.37 3.77 -8.06
CA ARG A 720 4.75 3.79 -7.53
C ARG A 720 5.60 2.54 -7.83
N ALA A 721 5.36 1.86 -8.95
CA ALA A 721 6.29 0.85 -9.49
C ALA A 721 7.72 1.41 -9.70
N PHE A 722 7.82 2.70 -10.01
CA PHE A 722 9.06 3.48 -10.12
C PHE A 722 9.10 4.63 -9.11
N ARG A 723 10.26 4.88 -8.50
CA ARG A 723 10.52 6.04 -7.64
C ARG A 723 11.80 6.75 -8.06
N ILE A 724 11.80 8.08 -7.96
CA ILE A 724 12.93 8.92 -8.33
C ILE A 724 13.32 9.74 -7.10
N ALA A 725 14.61 9.92 -6.87
CA ALA A 725 15.06 10.76 -5.76
C ALA A 725 14.70 12.23 -6.04
N PRO A 726 14.27 12.99 -5.00
CA PRO A 726 14.21 14.45 -5.11
C PRO A 726 15.59 15.03 -5.40
N PRO A 727 15.66 16.24 -6.01
CA PRO A 727 16.93 16.90 -6.26
C PRO A 727 17.72 17.08 -4.96
N ARG A 728 19.02 16.76 -5.01
CA ARG A 728 19.93 17.04 -3.89
C ARG A 728 19.95 18.53 -3.61
N ILE A 729 19.76 18.90 -2.36
CA ILE A 729 19.77 20.29 -1.92
C ILE A 729 21.13 20.63 -1.33
N THR A 730 21.64 21.81 -1.66
CA THR A 730 22.75 22.47 -0.97
C THR A 730 22.18 23.54 -0.05
N LEU A 731 22.29 23.35 1.26
CA LEU A 731 21.99 24.37 2.26
C LEU A 731 23.28 25.07 2.66
N GLN A 732 23.24 26.40 2.78
CA GLN A 732 24.32 27.21 3.31
C GLN A 732 23.77 28.22 4.31
N GLY A 733 24.53 28.46 5.39
CA GLY A 733 24.24 29.49 6.39
C GLY A 733 25.40 30.45 6.53
N HIS A 734 25.12 31.74 6.64
CA HIS A 734 26.08 32.72 7.12
C HIS A 734 25.98 32.77 8.64
N VAL A 735 27.03 32.37 9.34
CA VAL A 735 27.04 32.23 10.81
C VAL A 735 27.97 33.26 11.44
N SER A 736 27.50 33.90 12.51
CA SER A 736 28.21 34.93 13.25
C SER A 736 29.63 34.50 13.62
N ASN A 737 30.63 35.30 13.23
CA ASN A 737 32.05 35.03 13.46
C ASN A 737 32.55 33.67 12.90
N ILE A 738 31.95 33.21 11.79
CA ILE A 738 32.43 32.12 10.93
C ILE A 738 32.37 32.54 9.45
N GLY A 739 31.27 33.15 9.02
CA GLY A 739 30.98 33.37 7.61
C GLY A 739 30.11 32.24 7.02
N TRP A 740 30.25 31.99 5.71
CA TRP A 740 29.47 30.96 5.01
C TRP A 740 29.95 29.54 5.29
N VAL A 741 29.02 28.67 5.70
CA VAL A 741 29.22 27.21 5.81
C VAL A 741 28.14 26.46 5.03
N SER A 742 28.42 25.21 4.63
CA SER A 742 27.63 24.49 3.61
C SER A 742 27.47 23.00 3.88
N GLN A 743 26.33 22.44 3.49
CA GLN A 743 26.04 21.00 3.43
C GLN A 743 25.24 20.67 2.16
N THR A 744 25.55 19.53 1.52
CA THR A 744 24.93 19.10 0.25
C THR A 744 24.55 17.63 0.30
N SER A 745 23.25 17.33 0.36
CA SER A 745 22.72 15.97 0.47
C SER A 745 21.22 15.94 0.18
N LEU A 746 20.54 14.82 0.50
CA LEU A 746 19.07 14.78 0.61
C LEU A 746 18.57 15.27 1.99
N ASN A 747 19.37 15.09 3.05
CA ASN A 747 19.05 15.38 4.45
C ASN A 747 20.08 16.34 5.06
N ASN A 748 19.95 17.64 4.82
CA ASN A 748 20.93 18.62 5.32
C ASN A 748 20.67 19.02 6.77
N SER A 749 21.75 19.13 7.55
CA SER A 749 21.71 19.88 8.81
C SER A 749 23.00 20.67 9.03
N ILE A 750 22.84 21.92 9.45
CA ILE A 750 23.94 22.78 9.94
C ILE A 750 23.54 23.19 11.35
N SER A 751 24.36 22.88 12.35
CA SER A 751 24.04 23.16 13.76
C SER A 751 25.24 23.64 14.56
N TYR A 752 25.04 24.73 15.27
CA TYR A 752 25.92 25.33 16.27
C TYR A 752 25.20 25.45 17.63
N ALA A 753 24.21 24.58 17.86
CA ALA A 753 23.40 24.47 19.07
C ALA A 753 24.24 24.66 20.35
N ASN A 754 23.84 25.62 21.20
CA ASN A 754 24.45 25.96 22.48
C ASN A 754 25.90 26.49 22.40
N GLN A 755 26.44 26.77 21.21
CA GLN A 755 27.76 27.39 21.03
C GLN A 755 27.70 28.93 21.03
N GLY A 756 26.52 29.53 21.23
CA GLY A 756 26.32 30.99 21.20
C GLY A 756 26.41 31.61 19.80
N ARG A 757 26.50 30.79 18.74
CA ARG A 757 26.63 31.26 17.35
C ARG A 757 25.27 31.28 16.65
N GLN A 758 24.93 32.43 16.09
CA GLN A 758 23.66 32.66 15.40
C GLN A 758 23.84 32.66 13.89
N PHE A 759 22.81 32.20 13.17
CA PHE A 759 22.71 32.47 11.74
C PHE A 759 22.36 33.96 11.52
N GLU A 760 22.86 34.55 10.44
CA GLU A 760 22.52 35.91 9.98
C GLU A 760 21.78 35.88 8.63
N ALA A 761 22.10 34.88 7.80
CA ALA A 761 21.46 34.60 6.52
C ALA A 761 21.48 33.10 6.15
N ILE A 762 20.61 32.73 5.22
CA ILE A 762 20.58 31.43 4.55
C ILE A 762 20.65 31.59 3.03
N ARG A 763 21.14 30.53 2.39
CA ARG A 763 21.07 30.29 0.94
C ARG A 763 20.82 28.81 0.70
N ALA A 764 19.83 28.47 -0.12
CA ALA A 764 19.54 27.09 -0.49
C ALA A 764 19.45 26.96 -2.02
N ASN A 765 20.00 25.88 -2.56
CA ASN A 765 20.03 25.63 -4.01
C ASN A 765 19.74 24.15 -4.29
N LEU A 766 18.89 23.88 -5.27
CA LEU A 766 18.59 22.54 -5.76
C LEU A 766 19.54 22.15 -6.90
N GLY A 767 20.10 20.95 -6.81
CA GLY A 767 20.77 20.30 -7.94
C GLY A 767 19.78 19.88 -9.03
N THR A 768 20.31 19.41 -10.15
CA THR A 768 19.52 19.06 -11.35
C THR A 768 18.37 18.11 -11.03
N SER A 769 17.16 18.56 -11.32
CA SER A 769 15.92 17.79 -11.25
C SER A 769 15.48 17.37 -12.65
N ARG A 770 14.69 16.29 -12.74
CA ARG A 770 13.92 15.95 -13.96
C ARG A 770 12.56 16.67 -14.02
N TYR A 771 12.11 17.17 -12.88
CA TYR A 771 10.87 17.91 -12.66
C TYR A 771 11.18 19.41 -12.63
N THR A 772 10.33 20.22 -13.24
CA THR A 772 10.37 21.68 -13.20
C THR A 772 10.07 22.23 -11.81
N GLY A 773 10.54 23.45 -11.55
CA GLY A 773 10.36 24.15 -10.27
C GLY A 773 11.66 24.49 -9.55
N ASP A 774 11.51 25.28 -8.50
CA ASP A 774 12.60 25.83 -7.67
C ASP A 774 12.33 25.57 -6.19
N ILE A 775 13.35 25.81 -5.35
CA ILE A 775 13.13 26.13 -3.93
C ILE A 775 13.02 27.64 -3.72
N GLN A 776 12.00 28.06 -2.98
CA GLN A 776 11.79 29.43 -2.51
C GLN A 776 11.90 29.50 -0.98
N TYR A 777 12.41 30.60 -0.45
CA TYR A 777 12.59 30.79 0.99
C TYR A 777 12.63 32.26 1.43
N ASP A 778 12.37 32.49 2.71
CA ASP A 778 12.50 33.77 3.40
C ASP A 778 13.04 33.59 4.83
N SER A 779 13.46 34.70 5.45
CA SER A 779 14.03 34.74 6.80
C SER A 779 13.42 35.89 7.60
N HIS A 780 13.16 35.68 8.88
CA HIS A 780 12.86 36.74 9.85
C HIS A 780 14.15 37.18 10.53
N ILE A 781 14.56 38.43 10.32
CA ILE A 781 15.78 39.00 10.88
C ILE A 781 15.45 39.97 12.02
N ALA A 782 16.27 39.95 13.07
CA ALA A 782 16.21 40.88 14.21
C ALA A 782 16.05 42.33 13.75
N ASP A 783 15.12 43.05 14.38
CA ASP A 783 14.82 44.47 14.16
C ASP A 783 14.56 44.86 12.68
N SER A 784 14.21 43.87 11.85
CA SER A 784 14.08 44.00 10.40
C SER A 784 12.84 43.28 9.85
N GLY A 785 12.34 42.24 10.54
CA GLY A 785 11.18 41.46 10.12
C GLY A 785 11.49 40.42 9.05
N TRP A 786 10.46 39.97 8.34
CA TRP A 786 10.58 39.03 7.22
C TRP A 786 11.24 39.68 5.99
N THR A 787 12.24 39.01 5.40
CA THR A 787 12.76 39.38 4.08
C THR A 787 11.69 39.17 3.01
N ARG A 788 11.90 39.76 1.83
CA ARG A 788 11.24 39.25 0.61
C ARG A 788 11.61 37.78 0.41
N THR A 789 10.69 37.01 -0.16
CA THR A 789 10.96 35.64 -0.64
C THR A 789 11.99 35.67 -1.77
N VAL A 790 12.92 34.73 -1.76
CA VAL A 790 13.95 34.58 -2.80
C VAL A 790 14.01 33.12 -3.27
N SER A 791 14.53 32.90 -4.49
CA SER A 791 14.68 31.56 -5.07
C SER A 791 16.13 31.08 -5.06
N ASN A 792 16.28 29.75 -4.98
CA ASN A 792 17.33 28.93 -5.58
C ASN A 792 18.73 29.61 -5.75
N GLY A 793 19.46 29.79 -4.65
CA GLY A 793 20.82 30.34 -4.64
C GLY A 793 20.94 31.83 -4.32
N ALA A 794 19.83 32.56 -4.17
CA ALA A 794 19.84 33.91 -3.63
C ALA A 794 20.10 33.93 -2.11
N ILE A 795 20.51 35.08 -1.57
CA ILE A 795 20.73 35.25 -0.12
C ILE A 795 19.43 35.76 0.51
N SER A 796 18.97 35.11 1.59
CA SER A 796 17.92 35.62 2.46
C SER A 796 18.51 35.88 3.85
N GLY A 797 18.49 37.15 4.27
CA GLY A 797 19.03 37.61 5.56
C GLY A 797 20.10 38.70 5.40
N THR A 798 21.01 38.79 6.37
CA THR A 798 22.15 39.75 6.37
C THR A 798 23.49 39.02 6.51
N THR A 799 24.61 39.68 6.18
CA THR A 799 25.95 39.11 6.34
C THR A 799 26.89 40.13 6.96
N GLY A 800 27.48 39.81 8.11
CA GLY A 800 28.44 40.66 8.82
C GLY A 800 27.81 41.87 9.53
N GLN A 801 26.49 41.89 9.69
CA GLN A 801 25.76 42.98 10.37
C GLN A 801 25.44 42.66 11.85
N ASN A 802 25.79 41.47 12.34
CA ASN A 802 25.49 40.95 13.68
C ASN A 802 23.98 40.90 14.01
N ARG A 803 23.11 40.91 12.99
CA ARG A 803 21.66 40.76 13.14
C ARG A 803 21.29 39.28 13.05
N SER A 804 20.60 38.76 14.05
CA SER A 804 20.22 37.35 14.08
C SER A 804 19.08 37.03 13.12
N LEU A 805 19.20 35.88 12.47
CA LEU A 805 18.08 35.15 11.89
C LEU A 805 17.34 34.45 13.03
N GLN A 806 16.04 34.72 13.15
CA GLN A 806 15.19 34.26 14.25
C GLN A 806 14.20 33.19 13.78
N ALA A 807 13.68 33.32 12.56
CA ALA A 807 12.85 32.31 11.89
C ALA A 807 13.13 32.27 10.38
N PHE A 808 12.62 31.25 9.70
CA PHE A 808 12.70 31.09 8.24
C PHE A 808 11.51 30.27 7.71
N SER A 809 11.38 30.18 6.38
CA SER A 809 10.55 29.16 5.72
C SER A 809 11.16 28.71 4.40
N PHE A 810 10.76 27.52 3.94
CA PHE A 810 11.09 26.96 2.64
C PHE A 810 9.82 26.40 1.97
N GLN A 811 9.72 26.52 0.66
CA GLN A 811 8.69 25.87 -0.16
C GLN A 811 9.27 25.43 -1.52
N LEU A 812 8.71 24.39 -2.11
CA LEU A 812 8.98 24.00 -3.49
C LEU A 812 7.93 24.62 -4.42
N THR A 813 8.22 24.69 -5.72
CA THR A 813 7.30 25.17 -6.76
C THR A 813 7.26 24.20 -7.94
N GLY A 814 6.29 24.37 -8.86
CA GLY A 814 6.16 23.54 -10.07
C GLY A 814 5.92 22.06 -9.77
N GLU A 815 6.25 21.19 -10.74
CA GLU A 815 6.13 19.74 -10.61
C GLU A 815 6.88 19.17 -9.40
N LEU A 816 7.94 19.85 -8.93
CA LEU A 816 8.64 19.47 -7.70
C LEU A 816 7.73 19.51 -6.46
N ALA A 817 6.80 20.45 -6.36
CA ALA A 817 5.83 20.51 -5.25
C ALA A 817 4.70 19.47 -5.41
N GLU A 818 4.35 19.12 -6.64
CA GLU A 818 3.35 18.08 -6.95
C GLU A 818 3.85 16.67 -6.61
N ASN A 819 5.17 16.47 -6.59
CA ASN A 819 5.81 15.18 -6.32
C ASN A 819 6.46 15.10 -4.92
N TYR A 820 6.91 16.23 -4.36
CA TYR A 820 7.69 16.24 -3.11
C TYR A 820 7.33 17.37 -2.13
N ASP A 821 7.34 17.00 -0.85
CA ASP A 821 7.26 17.89 0.30
C ASP A 821 8.67 18.35 0.69
N ILE A 822 8.80 19.60 1.17
CA ILE A 822 10.01 20.04 1.87
C ILE A 822 9.72 20.21 3.37
N TYR A 823 10.41 19.41 4.19
CA TYR A 823 10.35 19.46 5.65
C TYR A 823 11.59 20.12 6.23
N TYR A 824 11.41 20.96 7.24
CA TYR A 824 12.50 21.67 7.90
C TYR A 824 12.17 22.05 9.34
N ARG A 825 13.20 22.25 10.16
CA ARG A 825 13.08 22.71 11.55
C ARG A 825 14.26 23.56 11.98
N ALA A 826 14.00 24.42 12.96
CA ALA A 826 14.98 25.29 13.60
C ALA A 826 15.44 24.70 14.94
N PHE A 827 16.72 24.84 15.27
CA PHE A 827 17.19 24.85 16.66
C PHE A 827 17.21 26.29 17.14
N VAL A 828 16.39 26.61 18.13
CA VAL A 828 16.30 27.96 18.72
C VAL A 828 17.05 27.98 20.05
N ARG A 829 17.86 29.03 20.27
CA ARG A 829 18.64 29.23 21.50
C ARG A 829 17.76 29.07 22.75
N SER A 830 18.26 28.32 23.73
CA SER A 830 17.58 28.00 24.99
C SER A 830 16.23 27.26 24.90
N ARG A 831 15.81 26.84 23.69
CA ARG A 831 14.56 26.09 23.47
C ARG A 831 14.73 24.78 22.70
N GLY A 832 15.85 24.58 22.00
CA GLY A 832 16.19 23.33 21.33
C GLY A 832 15.61 23.20 19.93
N TRP A 833 15.56 21.96 19.40
CA TRP A 833 14.93 21.66 18.12
C TRP A 833 13.40 21.78 18.21
N LEU A 834 12.82 22.69 17.42
CA LEU A 834 11.38 22.84 17.28
C LEU A 834 10.77 21.75 16.38
N GLY A 835 9.44 21.81 16.21
CA GLY A 835 8.73 20.92 15.29
C GLY A 835 9.14 21.10 13.83
N TRP A 836 8.87 20.04 13.05
CA TRP A 836 9.02 20.08 11.60
C TRP A 836 7.91 20.91 10.96
N ALA A 837 8.30 22.06 10.43
CA ALA A 837 7.50 22.79 9.44
C ALA A 837 7.60 22.09 8.07
N SER A 838 6.61 22.32 7.22
CA SER A 838 6.70 22.04 5.78
C SER A 838 6.12 23.15 4.92
N ASN A 839 6.48 23.16 3.63
CA ASN A 839 5.79 23.87 2.55
C ASN A 839 5.28 25.29 2.92
N GLY A 840 6.20 26.21 3.17
CA GLY A 840 5.91 27.62 3.50
C GLY A 840 5.58 27.93 4.97
N GLN A 841 5.30 26.92 5.83
CA GLN A 841 5.10 27.12 7.27
C GLN A 841 6.34 27.76 7.92
N LYS A 842 6.14 28.70 8.85
CA LYS A 842 7.28 29.38 9.50
C LYS A 842 7.91 28.48 10.58
N ALA A 843 9.24 28.50 10.66
CA ALA A 843 10.05 27.73 11.62
C ALA A 843 11.04 28.64 12.36
N GLY A 844 11.13 28.53 13.69
CA GLY A 844 12.05 29.34 14.53
C GLY A 844 11.34 30.13 15.63
N SER A 845 11.79 31.34 15.93
CA SER A 845 11.08 32.29 16.79
C SER A 845 10.81 33.62 16.09
N VAL A 846 9.71 34.27 16.45
CA VAL A 846 9.41 35.68 16.14
C VAL A 846 8.99 36.38 17.43
N ARG A 847 9.16 37.71 17.50
CA ARG A 847 8.76 38.56 18.66
C ARG A 847 9.43 38.24 20.02
N MET A 848 10.16 37.13 20.14
CA MET A 848 10.88 36.68 21.34
C MET A 848 12.38 36.99 21.35
N ASN A 849 12.92 37.47 20.21
CA ASN A 849 14.34 37.79 20.04
C ASN A 849 15.32 36.60 20.25
N LEU A 850 14.85 35.35 20.09
CA LEU A 850 15.70 34.16 20.19
C LEU A 850 16.29 33.79 18.80
N PRO A 851 17.62 33.72 18.64
CA PRO A 851 18.24 33.37 17.37
C PRO A 851 18.11 31.87 17.05
N VAL A 852 18.15 31.58 15.75
CA VAL A 852 18.42 30.24 15.21
C VAL A 852 19.91 29.93 15.34
N GLU A 853 20.23 28.82 15.99
CA GLU A 853 21.60 28.27 16.08
C GLU A 853 21.76 26.98 15.27
N GLY A 854 20.68 26.46 14.66
CA GLY A 854 20.74 25.29 13.80
C GLY A 854 19.53 25.17 12.86
N ILE A 855 19.77 24.59 11.70
CA ILE A 855 18.76 24.35 10.66
C ILE A 855 18.91 22.90 10.22
N GLN A 856 17.78 22.19 10.12
CA GLN A 856 17.70 20.90 9.44
C GLN A 856 16.62 20.98 8.37
N LEU A 857 16.87 20.42 7.18
CA LEU A 857 15.88 20.28 6.12
C LEU A 857 16.08 19.00 5.30
N THR A 858 15.01 18.54 4.67
CA THR A 858 15.00 17.43 3.70
C THR A 858 13.84 17.59 2.73
N ILE A 859 13.98 16.97 1.56
CA ILE A 859 12.90 16.82 0.59
C ILE A 859 12.50 15.34 0.55
N VAL A 860 11.20 15.05 0.57
CA VAL A 860 10.64 13.68 0.59
C VAL A 860 9.43 13.59 -0.35
N GLU A 861 9.08 12.40 -0.81
CA GLU A 861 7.86 12.17 -1.61
C GLU A 861 6.61 12.59 -0.80
N ASN A 862 5.60 13.19 -1.43
CA ASN A 862 4.44 13.82 -0.76
C ASN A 862 3.67 12.90 0.23
N ASP A 863 3.72 11.58 0.04
CA ASP A 863 3.13 10.57 0.93
C ASP A 863 3.98 10.28 2.19
N ARG A 864 5.18 10.85 2.31
CA ARG A 864 6.18 10.47 3.31
C ARG A 864 6.54 11.64 4.23
N ARG A 865 7.17 11.32 5.36
CA ARG A 865 7.62 12.27 6.38
C ARG A 865 9.10 11.99 6.71
N PRO A 866 9.87 12.98 7.20
CA PRO A 866 11.27 12.77 7.58
C PRO A 866 11.43 11.70 8.66
N SER A 867 12.58 11.03 8.70
CA SER A 867 12.93 10.18 9.83
C SER A 867 13.01 11.02 11.11
N GLY A 868 12.38 10.56 12.19
CA GLY A 868 12.19 11.37 13.39
C GLY A 868 11.21 12.54 13.20
N TYR A 869 10.22 12.42 12.31
CA TYR A 869 9.06 13.32 12.30
C TYR A 869 8.26 13.15 13.59
N GLN A 870 8.41 14.12 14.49
CA GLN A 870 7.57 14.26 15.68
C GLN A 870 6.56 15.40 15.43
N PRO A 871 5.26 15.19 15.68
CA PRO A 871 4.23 16.23 15.61
C PRO A 871 4.33 17.17 16.83
N ASN A 872 5.47 17.86 16.93
CA ASN A 872 5.72 18.90 17.93
C ASN A 872 4.73 20.04 17.71
N GLN A 873 3.99 20.44 18.75
CA GLN A 873 2.83 21.32 18.62
C GLN A 873 3.14 22.77 18.19
N LEU A 874 4.41 23.15 18.07
CA LEU A 874 4.89 24.45 17.61
C LEU A 874 6.11 24.27 16.68
N THR A 875 5.99 24.75 15.44
CA THR A 875 7.12 24.94 14.50
C THR A 875 7.78 26.31 14.70
N ILE A 876 6.97 27.29 15.11
CA ILE A 876 7.35 28.67 15.40
C ILE A 876 6.98 29.01 16.84
N LEU A 877 7.90 29.69 17.53
CA LEU A 877 7.69 30.27 18.85
C LEU A 877 7.40 31.78 18.73
N GLY A 878 6.57 32.29 19.63
CA GLY A 878 6.27 33.71 19.76
C GLY A 878 5.19 34.23 18.81
N GLN A 879 4.33 33.32 18.34
CA GLN A 879 3.19 33.64 17.48
C GLN A 879 1.99 32.79 17.89
N VAL A 880 0.87 33.45 18.17
CA VAL A 880 -0.45 32.81 18.31
C VAL A 880 -1.27 33.02 17.04
N ASN A 881 -2.42 32.35 16.93
CA ASN A 881 -3.28 32.36 15.72
C ASN A 881 -3.76 33.77 15.31
N ASP A 882 -3.08 34.38 14.35
CA ASP A 882 -3.34 35.72 13.81
C ASP A 882 -4.53 35.82 12.83
N GLN A 883 -5.18 34.71 12.50
CA GLN A 883 -6.43 34.74 11.73
C GLN A 883 -7.58 35.32 12.57
N THR A 884 -7.51 35.17 13.90
CA THR A 884 -8.46 35.75 14.86
C THR A 884 -8.10 37.19 15.26
N PRO A 885 -9.08 38.10 15.46
CA PRO A 885 -8.82 39.42 16.06
C PRO A 885 -8.10 39.33 17.41
N GLN A 886 -8.50 38.35 18.24
CA GLN A 886 -7.94 38.07 19.56
C GLN A 886 -6.44 37.75 19.49
N GLY A 887 -6.04 36.84 18.61
CA GLY A 887 -4.64 36.49 18.41
C GLY A 887 -3.83 37.61 17.75
N ARG A 888 -4.44 38.47 16.92
CA ARG A 888 -3.77 39.70 16.42
C ARG A 888 -3.44 40.66 17.56
N PHE A 889 -4.34 40.85 18.53
CA PHE A 889 -4.07 41.63 19.74
C PHE A 889 -2.92 41.03 20.57
N ILE A 890 -2.97 39.72 20.87
CA ILE A 890 -1.90 39.06 21.64
C ILE A 890 -0.55 39.19 20.93
N ASN A 891 -0.52 38.98 19.61
CA ASN A 891 0.68 39.13 18.81
C ASN A 891 1.22 40.58 18.81
N SER A 892 0.37 41.61 18.87
CA SER A 892 0.82 43.02 18.89
C SER A 892 1.42 43.45 20.23
N VAL A 893 0.94 42.92 21.36
CA VAL A 893 1.49 43.22 22.70
C VAL A 893 2.59 42.26 23.17
N SER A 894 2.72 41.09 22.53
CA SER A 894 3.71 40.04 22.90
C SER A 894 5.15 40.53 22.99
N GLN A 895 5.60 41.41 22.09
CA GLN A 895 6.98 41.90 22.09
C GLN A 895 7.28 42.83 23.29
N SER A 896 6.31 43.65 23.70
CA SER A 896 6.40 44.44 24.93
C SER A 896 6.51 43.54 26.16
N ALA A 897 5.63 42.53 26.25
CA ALA A 897 5.62 41.57 27.35
C ALA A 897 6.94 40.78 27.46
N ASN A 898 7.41 40.20 26.33
CA ASN A 898 8.66 39.43 26.25
C ASN A 898 9.89 40.21 26.72
N ARG A 899 9.90 41.54 26.51
CA ARG A 899 11.02 42.39 26.92
C ARG A 899 10.90 42.87 28.36
N ILE A 900 9.68 43.04 28.86
CA ILE A 900 9.41 43.69 30.15
C ILE A 900 9.26 42.67 31.29
N ALA A 901 8.48 41.60 31.13
CA ALA A 901 8.22 40.66 32.22
C ALA A 901 9.50 39.92 32.68
N PRO A 902 10.34 39.34 31.78
CA PRO A 902 11.57 38.66 32.20
C PRO A 902 12.58 39.61 32.84
N ALA A 903 12.69 40.85 32.35
CA ALA A 903 13.58 41.87 32.90
C ALA A 903 13.23 42.28 34.34
N HIS A 904 12.00 42.05 34.78
CA HIS A 904 11.54 42.28 36.16
C HIS A 904 11.40 40.97 36.97
N GLY A 905 11.81 39.82 36.41
CA GLY A 905 11.69 38.51 37.06
C GLY A 905 10.25 38.00 37.17
N LEU A 906 9.40 38.31 36.18
CA LEU A 906 7.98 37.94 36.12
C LEU A 906 7.71 36.95 34.97
N TYR A 907 6.53 36.34 34.98
CA TYR A 907 6.03 35.50 33.89
C TYR A 907 5.42 36.34 32.77
N THR A 908 5.88 36.12 31.54
CA THR A 908 5.34 36.76 30.34
C THR A 908 3.94 36.25 30.05
N SER A 909 3.70 34.95 30.26
CA SER A 909 2.39 34.32 30.10
C SER A 909 1.32 34.98 30.98
N VAL A 910 1.64 35.23 32.25
CA VAL A 910 0.77 35.90 33.22
C VAL A 910 0.51 37.35 32.83
N MET A 911 1.55 38.11 32.46
CA MET A 911 1.40 39.50 32.02
C MET A 911 0.52 39.62 30.76
N LEU A 912 0.64 38.68 29.81
CA LEU A 912 -0.22 38.60 28.63
C LEU A 912 -1.65 38.19 28.99
N ALA A 913 -1.83 37.20 29.87
CA ALA A 913 -3.14 36.78 30.33
C ALA A 913 -3.89 37.90 31.06
N GLN A 914 -3.20 38.69 31.89
CA GLN A 914 -3.77 39.89 32.50
C GLN A 914 -4.15 40.91 31.43
N ALA A 915 -3.24 41.25 30.50
CA ALA A 915 -3.54 42.20 29.43
C ALA A 915 -4.73 41.77 28.55
N ILE A 916 -4.95 40.47 28.34
CA ILE A 916 -6.14 39.92 27.66
C ILE A 916 -7.40 40.11 28.52
N LEU A 917 -7.35 39.72 29.79
CA LEU A 917 -8.49 39.67 30.71
C LEU A 917 -9.00 41.08 31.07
N GLU A 918 -8.10 41.98 31.47
CA GLU A 918 -8.39 43.35 31.91
C GLU A 918 -8.93 44.25 30.78
N THR A 919 -8.78 43.83 29.51
CA THR A 919 -9.14 44.66 28.34
C THR A 919 -10.11 44.01 27.37
N GLY A 920 -10.48 42.74 27.57
CA GLY A 920 -11.25 41.96 26.60
C GLY A 920 -10.56 41.93 25.23
N TYR A 921 -9.30 41.48 25.18
CA TYR A 921 -8.48 41.44 23.95
C TYR A 921 -8.25 42.82 23.30
N GLY A 922 -7.99 43.84 24.11
CA GLY A 922 -7.72 45.21 23.66
C GLY A 922 -8.96 45.98 23.20
N THR A 923 -10.17 45.46 23.44
CA THR A 923 -11.42 46.12 23.03
C THR A 923 -11.96 47.14 24.03
N SER A 924 -11.45 47.14 25.27
CA SER A 924 -11.88 48.10 26.29
C SER A 924 -11.53 49.55 25.92
N TYR A 925 -12.39 50.48 26.36
CA TYR A 925 -12.21 51.92 26.13
C TYR A 925 -10.83 52.42 26.60
N LEU A 926 -10.37 51.95 27.75
CA LEU A 926 -9.08 52.30 28.35
C LEU A 926 -7.88 51.73 27.56
N ALA A 927 -7.98 50.54 26.98
CA ALA A 927 -6.94 50.01 26.11
C ALA A 927 -6.81 50.86 24.83
N GLN A 928 -7.94 51.18 24.19
CA GLN A 928 -7.99 51.91 22.91
C GLN A 928 -7.62 53.40 23.03
N HIS A 929 -8.05 54.09 24.08
CA HIS A 929 -7.93 55.56 24.19
C HIS A 929 -6.84 56.03 25.16
N ALA A 930 -6.29 55.12 25.97
CA ALA A 930 -5.29 55.46 26.99
C ALA A 930 -4.07 54.52 27.02
N ASN A 931 -3.98 53.53 26.11
CA ASN A 931 -2.99 52.44 26.15
C ASN A 931 -2.93 51.73 27.52
N ASN A 932 -4.02 51.72 28.29
CA ASN A 932 -4.05 51.24 29.67
C ASN A 932 -4.54 49.79 29.71
N PHE A 933 -3.60 48.85 29.62
CA PHE A 933 -3.90 47.42 29.45
C PHE A 933 -4.17 46.68 30.78
N PHE A 934 -4.17 47.37 31.91
CA PHE A 934 -4.17 46.74 33.25
C PHE A 934 -5.08 47.45 34.28
N GLY A 935 -6.02 48.28 33.83
CA GLY A 935 -6.99 48.98 34.70
C GLY A 935 -6.35 49.96 35.69
N MET A 936 -5.16 50.49 35.38
CA MET A 936 -4.37 51.26 36.34
C MET A 936 -4.97 52.65 36.58
N LYS A 937 -5.53 52.85 37.78
CA LYS A 937 -6.10 54.13 38.23
C LYS A 937 -5.02 55.20 38.40
N PHE A 938 -5.37 56.44 38.07
CA PHE A 938 -4.54 57.60 38.33
C PHE A 938 -4.78 58.09 39.76
N LYS A 939 -3.70 58.37 40.48
CA LYS A 939 -3.71 58.93 41.84
C LYS A 939 -3.32 60.40 41.83
N ASP A 940 -4.21 61.25 42.31
CA ASP A 940 -3.90 62.66 42.57
C ASP A 940 -2.74 62.78 43.59
N GLY A 941 -1.86 63.76 43.40
CA GLY A 941 -0.59 63.92 44.12
C GLY A 941 0.51 62.91 43.75
N GLU A 942 0.21 61.61 43.65
CA GLU A 942 1.22 60.58 43.34
C GLU A 942 1.62 60.53 41.85
N ASP A 943 0.68 60.70 40.92
CA ASP A 943 0.88 60.50 39.48
C ASP A 943 1.04 61.79 38.66
N GLU A 944 0.84 62.94 39.30
CA GLU A 944 0.93 64.25 38.66
C GLU A 944 2.32 64.50 38.06
N GLY A 945 2.34 64.98 36.81
CA GLY A 945 3.57 65.16 36.02
C GLY A 945 4.22 63.87 35.49
N LYS A 946 3.75 62.67 35.89
CA LYS A 946 4.28 61.37 35.42
C LYS A 946 3.40 60.72 34.37
N TYR A 947 2.08 60.83 34.53
CA TYR A 947 1.07 60.27 33.62
C TYR A 947 0.02 61.32 33.26
N GLY A 948 -0.64 61.14 32.10
CA GLY A 948 -1.94 61.77 31.87
C GLY A 948 -3.05 61.00 32.58
N TYR A 949 -4.27 61.54 32.59
CA TYR A 949 -5.46 60.79 33.01
C TYR A 949 -6.62 60.92 32.03
N ILE A 950 -7.48 59.90 32.03
CA ILE A 950 -8.79 59.88 31.38
C ILE A 950 -9.86 59.52 32.42
N TRP A 951 -11.07 60.08 32.28
CA TRP A 951 -12.22 59.68 33.11
C TRP A 951 -12.93 58.47 32.49
N HIS A 952 -13.21 57.45 33.30
CA HIS A 952 -14.00 56.30 32.89
C HIS A 952 -14.81 55.73 34.07
N ILE A 953 -15.99 55.19 33.78
CA ILE A 953 -16.85 54.58 34.81
C ILE A 953 -16.33 53.19 35.12
N SER A 954 -16.01 52.93 36.39
CA SER A 954 -15.64 51.62 36.92
C SER A 954 -16.62 51.15 37.98
N ASN A 955 -16.80 49.84 38.10
CA ASN A 955 -17.63 49.23 39.14
C ASN A 955 -16.80 49.04 40.40
N GLU A 956 -17.14 49.77 41.46
CA GLU A 956 -16.47 49.68 42.77
C GLU A 956 -17.33 48.90 43.76
N VAL A 957 -16.71 48.12 44.65
CA VAL A 957 -17.42 47.46 45.76
C VAL A 957 -17.34 48.36 47.00
N ILE A 958 -18.42 49.07 47.31
CA ILE A 958 -18.53 49.91 48.51
C ILE A 958 -19.49 49.21 49.48
N ASN A 959 -18.99 48.87 50.68
CA ASN A 959 -19.75 48.16 51.73
C ASN A 959 -20.42 46.86 51.24
N GLY A 960 -19.79 46.15 50.30
CA GLY A 960 -20.32 44.92 49.70
C GLY A 960 -21.29 45.12 48.53
N VAL A 961 -21.65 46.35 48.18
CA VAL A 961 -22.52 46.68 47.05
C VAL A 961 -21.67 47.16 45.87
N VAL A 962 -21.93 46.61 44.68
CA VAL A 962 -21.31 47.06 43.42
C VAL A 962 -21.99 48.36 42.96
N VAL A 963 -21.22 49.44 42.83
CA VAL A 963 -21.70 50.76 42.36
C VAL A 963 -20.82 51.32 41.24
N PRO A 964 -21.41 51.92 40.19
CA PRO A 964 -20.65 52.57 39.12
C PRO A 964 -20.12 53.93 39.60
N VAL A 965 -18.80 54.12 39.55
CA VAL A 965 -18.10 55.35 39.95
C VAL A 965 -17.25 55.84 38.79
N ASN A 966 -17.35 57.14 38.46
CA ASN A 966 -16.45 57.75 37.48
C ASN A 966 -15.07 57.96 38.11
N SER A 967 -14.06 57.23 37.64
CA SER A 967 -12.69 57.22 38.17
C SER A 967 -11.69 57.80 37.15
N LYS A 968 -10.57 58.35 37.66
CA LYS A 968 -9.41 58.71 36.81
C LYS A 968 -8.56 57.46 36.55
N PHE A 969 -8.20 57.22 35.30
CA PHE A 969 -7.29 56.16 34.87
C PHE A 969 -6.06 56.72 34.18
N ARG A 970 -4.88 56.12 34.39
CA ARG A 970 -3.61 56.55 33.79
C ARG A 970 -3.67 56.46 32.26
N VAL A 971 -3.05 57.43 31.60
CA VAL A 971 -2.84 57.47 30.14
C VAL A 971 -1.36 57.28 29.84
N TYR A 972 -1.07 56.33 28.95
CA TYR A 972 0.29 55.95 28.56
C TYR A 972 0.57 56.31 27.10
N GLN A 973 1.82 56.70 26.81
CA GLN A 973 2.27 57.06 25.46
C GLN A 973 2.49 55.82 24.57
N SER A 974 2.65 54.64 25.16
CA SER A 974 2.86 53.38 24.44
C SER A 974 2.47 52.16 25.28
N THR A 975 2.27 51.02 24.62
CA THR A 975 2.13 49.69 25.24
C THR A 975 3.24 49.43 26.25
N ASP A 976 4.48 49.74 25.88
CA ASP A 976 5.66 49.54 26.72
C ASP A 976 5.57 50.26 28.07
N GLN A 977 5.03 51.48 28.11
CA GLN A 977 4.91 52.25 29.35
C GLN A 977 3.83 51.66 30.28
N SER A 978 2.75 51.10 29.74
CA SER A 978 1.70 50.44 30.53
C SER A 978 2.13 49.06 31.04
N PHE A 979 2.79 48.27 30.20
CA PHE A 979 3.36 46.97 30.59
C PHE A 979 4.49 47.15 31.62
N LEU A 980 5.31 48.21 31.50
CA LEU A 980 6.31 48.55 32.52
C LEU A 980 5.65 48.92 33.86
N ASP A 981 4.60 49.73 33.86
CA ASP A 981 3.92 50.15 35.10
C ASP A 981 3.22 48.96 35.81
N ASN A 982 2.66 48.01 35.06
CA ASN A 982 2.23 46.71 35.62
C ASN A 982 3.41 45.92 36.21
N ALA A 983 4.53 45.81 35.48
CA ALA A 983 5.71 45.09 35.95
C ALA A 983 6.31 45.70 37.22
N LEU A 984 6.35 47.03 37.32
CA LEU A 984 6.80 47.76 38.51
C LEU A 984 5.86 47.51 39.70
N LYS A 985 4.54 47.55 39.50
CA LYS A 985 3.54 47.20 40.53
C LYS A 985 3.72 45.76 41.03
N LEU A 986 3.90 44.79 40.13
CA LEU A 986 4.10 43.38 40.53
C LEU A 986 5.47 43.14 41.18
N ARG A 987 6.51 43.86 40.76
CA ARG A 987 7.89 43.68 41.28
C ARG A 987 8.17 44.43 42.58
N TYR A 988 7.54 45.58 42.81
CA TYR A 988 7.80 46.46 43.95
C TYR A 988 6.57 46.70 44.85
N GLY A 989 5.47 45.99 44.60
CA GLY A 989 4.28 45.97 45.46
C GLY A 989 3.48 47.28 45.42
N VAL A 990 3.07 47.72 46.61
CA VAL A 990 2.36 48.97 46.85
C VAL A 990 3.01 49.72 48.02
N SER A 991 2.77 51.03 48.14
CA SER A 991 3.44 51.90 49.12
C SER A 991 3.29 51.50 50.59
N TRP A 992 2.29 50.67 50.92
CA TRP A 992 2.04 50.11 52.25
C TRP A 992 2.38 48.62 52.39
N ASP A 993 2.73 47.94 51.29
CA ASP A 993 3.17 46.54 51.25
C ASP A 993 4.03 46.29 49.99
N PRO A 994 5.37 46.45 50.08
CA PRO A 994 6.28 46.21 48.96
C PRO A 994 6.34 44.75 48.51
N ASN A 995 5.90 43.80 49.34
CA ASN A 995 5.95 42.37 49.06
C ASN A 995 4.59 41.80 48.61
N ARG A 996 3.56 42.64 48.45
CA ARG A 996 2.17 42.24 48.15
C ARG A 996 2.01 41.22 47.03
N TYR A 997 2.85 41.31 46.00
CA TYR A 997 2.84 40.44 44.83
C TYR A 997 4.07 39.55 44.73
N ALA A 998 4.81 39.33 45.83
CA ALA A 998 6.05 38.55 45.83
C ALA A 998 5.86 37.11 45.34
N GLY A 999 4.67 36.51 45.53
CA GLY A 999 4.33 35.20 44.98
C GLY A 999 4.21 35.15 43.44
N THR A 1000 4.28 36.28 42.74
CA THR A 1000 4.23 36.35 41.27
C THR A 1000 5.62 36.28 40.60
N TRP A 1001 6.69 36.42 41.38
CA TRP A 1001 8.06 36.47 40.86
C TRP A 1001 8.57 35.06 40.50
N LYS A 1002 9.28 34.91 39.37
CA LYS A 1002 9.93 33.66 38.89
C LYS A 1002 10.96 33.05 39.87
N VAL A 1003 11.30 33.74 40.96
CA VAL A 1003 12.17 33.25 42.04
C VAL A 1003 11.41 32.63 43.21
N ASN A 1004 10.08 32.87 43.30
CA ASN A 1004 9.21 32.44 44.39
C ASN A 1004 8.11 31.47 43.89
N ALA A 1005 7.57 31.75 42.70
CA ALA A 1005 6.72 30.82 41.94
C ALA A 1005 7.58 29.83 41.14
N ARG A 1006 7.13 28.57 41.04
CA ARG A 1006 7.78 27.53 40.23
C ARG A 1006 7.18 27.46 38.81
N SER A 1007 5.92 27.85 38.68
CA SER A 1007 5.11 27.82 37.48
C SER A 1007 4.27 29.09 37.35
N TYR A 1008 3.72 29.35 36.17
CA TYR A 1008 2.74 30.43 36.00
C TYR A 1008 1.50 30.23 36.89
N ARG A 1009 1.14 28.98 37.23
CA ARG A 1009 -0.02 28.66 38.08
C ARG A 1009 0.15 29.17 39.51
N ASP A 1010 1.37 29.14 40.05
CA ASP A 1010 1.66 29.68 41.37
C ASP A 1010 1.52 31.22 41.36
N ALA A 1011 1.97 31.85 40.27
CA ALA A 1011 1.87 33.30 40.08
C ALA A 1011 0.43 33.77 39.85
N THR A 1012 -0.39 33.04 39.07
CA THR A 1012 -1.82 33.37 38.88
C THR A 1012 -2.63 33.11 40.16
N HIS A 1013 -2.30 32.07 40.92
CA HIS A 1013 -2.86 31.85 42.26
C HIS A 1013 -2.51 33.02 43.19
N ALA A 1014 -1.24 33.45 43.24
CA ALA A 1014 -0.79 34.58 44.05
C ALA A 1014 -1.42 35.94 43.68
N LEU A 1015 -1.96 36.11 42.46
CA LEU A 1015 -2.74 37.28 42.05
C LEU A 1015 -4.20 37.26 42.56
N THR A 1016 -4.72 36.09 42.92
CA THR A 1016 -6.12 35.91 43.34
C THR A 1016 -6.33 36.49 44.73
N GLY A 1017 -7.32 37.38 44.89
CA GLY A 1017 -7.55 38.12 46.14
C GLY A 1017 -6.52 39.23 46.44
N THR A 1018 -5.35 39.26 45.76
CA THR A 1018 -4.31 40.28 45.97
C THR A 1018 -4.37 41.40 44.92
N TYR A 1019 -4.58 41.04 43.64
CA TYR A 1019 -4.65 41.95 42.50
C TYR A 1019 -6.09 42.30 42.13
N ALA A 1020 -6.98 41.29 42.15
CA ALA A 1020 -8.41 41.42 41.92
C ALA A 1020 -9.20 40.75 43.07
N THR A 1021 -10.41 41.23 43.32
CA THR A 1021 -11.37 40.66 44.29
C THR A 1021 -12.17 39.46 43.75
N ASP A 1022 -11.97 39.13 42.48
CA ASP A 1022 -12.56 37.97 41.79
C ASP A 1022 -11.92 36.66 42.31
N PRO A 1023 -12.68 35.74 42.91
CA PRO A 1023 -12.13 34.50 43.48
C PRO A 1023 -11.61 33.52 42.42
N ASP A 1024 -12.07 33.63 41.17
CA ASP A 1024 -11.66 32.77 40.07
C ASP A 1024 -10.53 33.40 39.22
N TYR A 1025 -10.00 34.57 39.61
CA TYR A 1025 -9.08 35.37 38.79
C TYR A 1025 -7.87 34.54 38.30
N GLY A 1026 -7.21 33.81 39.21
CA GLY A 1026 -6.09 32.94 38.85
C GLY A 1026 -6.47 31.81 37.88
N GLN A 1027 -7.68 31.26 37.99
CA GLN A 1027 -8.15 30.24 37.05
C GLN A 1027 -8.52 30.83 35.69
N LYS A 1028 -9.10 32.03 35.65
CA LYS A 1028 -9.37 32.79 34.41
C LYS A 1028 -8.07 33.09 33.67
N LEU A 1029 -7.01 33.47 34.39
CA LEU A 1029 -5.66 33.62 33.81
C LEU A 1029 -5.07 32.28 33.32
N ASN A 1030 -5.16 31.20 34.10
CA ASN A 1030 -4.69 29.87 33.67
C ASN A 1030 -5.37 29.42 32.37
N ASN A 1031 -6.70 29.52 32.29
CA ASN A 1031 -7.47 29.17 31.09
C ASN A 1031 -6.99 29.95 29.85
N LEU A 1032 -6.64 31.23 30.00
CA LEU A 1032 -6.09 32.05 28.91
C LEU A 1032 -4.66 31.66 28.52
N ILE A 1033 -3.81 31.32 29.50
CA ILE A 1033 -2.45 30.84 29.26
C ILE A 1033 -2.47 29.52 28.50
N GLU A 1034 -3.32 28.58 28.89
CA GLU A 1034 -3.47 27.27 28.25
C GLU A 1034 -4.05 27.37 26.84
N TYR A 1035 -5.17 28.09 26.67
CA TYR A 1035 -5.86 28.22 25.39
C TYR A 1035 -4.99 28.90 24.31
N TRP A 1036 -4.25 29.95 24.68
CA TRP A 1036 -3.37 30.67 23.76
C TRP A 1036 -1.91 30.18 23.77
N LYS A 1037 -1.58 29.16 24.57
CA LYS A 1037 -0.21 28.65 24.80
C LYS A 1037 0.78 29.77 25.11
N LEU A 1038 0.42 30.62 26.08
CA LEU A 1038 1.22 31.81 26.44
C LEU A 1038 2.49 31.45 27.22
N ASP A 1039 2.55 30.26 27.79
CA ASP A 1039 3.75 29.64 28.37
C ASP A 1039 4.91 29.54 27.37
N GLN A 1040 4.63 29.53 26.06
CA GLN A 1040 5.66 29.62 25.03
C GLN A 1040 6.54 30.89 25.16
N PHE A 1041 6.09 31.93 25.86
CA PHE A 1041 6.77 33.22 26.04
C PHE A 1041 7.62 33.34 27.32
N ASP A 1042 7.75 32.27 28.13
CA ASP A 1042 8.41 32.30 29.45
C ASP A 1042 9.90 31.93 29.52
#